data_AF-A0A7H8QIE5-F1
#
_entry.id   AF-A0A7H8QIE5-F1
#
_cell.length_a   1.000
_cell.length_b   1.000
_cell.length_c   1.000
_cell.angle_alpha   90.00
_cell.angle_beta   90.00
_cell.angle_gamma   90.00
#
_symmetry.space_group_name_H-M   'P 1'
#
loop_
_entity.id
_entity.type
_entity.pdbx_description
1 polymer ?
#
loop_
_entity_poly.entity_id
_entity_poly.type
_entity_poly.pdbx_seq_one_letter_code
_entity_poly.pdbx_strand_id
1 'polypeptide(L)'
;MALSKRNVPPEGREPYIISQLEGERITIPGSKGVFRILASAKQTGGTMAVFQSAAVLSDAPGFHYHNEAHDVFLVTKGFLKLWNGDKCRILGPGDFAYVPPHVVHNPEMLGPHTETYGLVTPGDWVDFFRHISEPFEGLILPENDNRDLKALLIPKVMAAKGKFDVVFQPDYKPPALGEWDEDDQKLPESNTPAPFFLRANTGPRWIMGGVMSRPFITTAQCNSVCAISSIESSNAYPDSILSKKMTFRDVDHCLAVIEGALVVRIPGSPDSVIREGETALLPAGQAFSLGFDSKYVRVWSFTSGNGIESLVHKLGTPFKDFVLPDEALPFEWNQQQLAAVGEELGVVIEKYTMVQIEPFAVEQWMDEYETKTTYNIAETCCAPISIEDLQNLSAEKSINPIPLSTKLTYGAIRGSDEILGHLSRLYSVKTPEPLPKDNILITSGAIQANFLLHYTLVGPGDHVIVHYPTYQQLYSVSESIGAEVSLWKAKEDDKWTLDTKELESLIRPNTKLIVLNNPQNPTGATIPRATLQEIIDIASRQSIIIHADEVYRPLFHSIAPTDPEFPPSLLSLGYENAVVTSSMSKAYSLAGIRVGWIASRNKEIIDKCMVGRDYTTISVSQLDDAVASFALAPHTIHGLLSRNIQLAKTNLELVEKFIESHRWACDWVKPRAGTTAFVKFSKMGRPVDDVALCEMLNDKAGVLVVPGSKCFGRDGDFRGYVRIGYVCETEVLEKALAKLREFMQEEYVDDVPLAKKAAK
;
A
#
# COMPACT_ATOMS: atom_id res chain seq x y z
N MET A 1 -5.18 6.97 20.33
CA MET A 1 -5.51 7.86 21.48
C MET A 1 -4.88 9.21 21.23
N ALA A 2 -5.45 10.32 21.70
CA ALA A 2 -4.85 11.64 21.49
C ALA A 2 -3.63 11.85 22.39
N LEU A 3 -2.62 12.57 21.90
CA LEU A 3 -1.43 12.91 22.67
C LEU A 3 -1.76 14.05 23.66
N SER A 4 -2.11 13.69 24.89
CA SER A 4 -2.58 14.65 25.91
C SER A 4 -1.43 15.23 26.73
N LYS A 5 -1.48 16.55 26.98
CA LYS A 5 -0.52 17.21 27.88
C LYS A 5 -0.92 17.00 29.34
N ARG A 6 0.04 16.62 30.18
CA ARG A 6 -0.14 16.25 31.59
C ARG A 6 0.96 16.87 32.45
N ASN A 7 0.67 17.03 33.74
CA ASN A 7 1.67 17.45 34.72
C ASN A 7 2.37 16.26 35.38
N VAL A 8 1.73 15.08 35.40
CA VAL A 8 2.32 13.84 35.93
C VAL A 8 2.07 12.70 34.94
N PRO A 9 2.95 11.68 34.89
CA PRO A 9 2.71 10.49 34.08
C PRO A 9 1.36 9.83 34.44
N PRO A 10 0.52 9.44 33.46
CA PRO A 10 -0.76 8.79 33.70
C PRO A 10 -0.57 7.35 34.19
N GLU A 11 -1.50 6.79 34.95
CA GLU A 11 -1.39 5.42 35.49
C GLU A 11 -1.36 4.31 34.41
N GLY A 12 -1.89 4.57 33.21
CA GLY A 12 -2.00 3.62 32.12
C GLY A 12 -0.94 3.76 31.02
N ARG A 13 -0.87 2.77 30.14
CA ARG A 13 -0.01 2.76 28.95
C ARG A 13 -0.70 3.51 27.81
N GLU A 14 -0.64 4.83 27.87
CA GLU A 14 -1.19 5.76 26.87
C GLU A 14 -0.13 6.77 26.40
N PRO A 15 -0.26 7.37 25.21
CA PRO A 15 0.64 8.45 24.78
C PRO A 15 0.34 9.77 25.50
N TYR A 16 1.36 10.49 25.95
CA TYR A 16 1.22 11.78 26.64
C TYR A 16 2.44 12.69 26.48
N ILE A 17 2.28 13.95 26.92
CA ILE A 17 3.34 14.96 26.98
C ILE A 17 3.46 15.44 28.42
N ILE A 18 4.67 15.46 28.97
CA ILE A 18 5.00 16.14 30.23
C ILE A 18 5.56 17.51 29.91
N SER A 19 4.95 18.53 30.53
CA SER A 19 5.39 19.91 30.41
C SER A 19 6.78 20.10 31.01
N GLN A 20 7.50 21.12 30.55
CA GLN A 20 8.77 21.51 31.15
C GLN A 20 8.66 21.73 32.66
N LEU A 21 9.62 21.19 33.42
CA LEU A 21 9.68 21.21 34.89
C LEU A 21 8.58 20.41 35.63
N GLU A 22 7.65 19.79 34.91
CA GLU A 22 6.65 18.89 35.48
C GLU A 22 7.16 17.43 35.47
N GLY A 23 6.30 16.50 35.88
CA GLY A 23 6.60 15.09 36.11
C GLY A 23 6.17 14.66 37.50
N GLU A 24 6.33 13.39 37.84
CA GLU A 24 6.19 12.98 39.24
C GLU A 24 7.42 13.49 40.01
N ARG A 25 7.21 14.53 40.82
CA ARG A 25 8.27 15.27 41.53
C ARG A 25 8.45 14.71 42.93
N ILE A 26 9.64 14.18 43.20
CA ILE A 26 10.01 13.63 44.50
C ILE A 26 11.38 14.16 44.93
N THR A 27 11.57 14.35 46.23
CA THR A 27 12.83 14.79 46.82
C THR A 27 13.29 13.83 47.90
N ILE A 28 14.59 13.55 47.93
CA ILE A 28 15.18 12.82 49.05
C ILE A 28 15.48 13.85 50.14
N PRO A 29 14.92 13.72 51.35
CA PRO A 29 15.16 14.66 52.45
C PRO A 29 16.65 14.92 52.68
N GLY A 30 17.07 16.18 52.66
CA GLY A 30 18.46 16.59 52.88
C GLY A 30 19.38 16.46 51.66
N SER A 31 18.93 15.89 50.54
CA SER A 31 19.73 15.82 49.31
C SER A 31 19.75 17.14 48.54
N LYS A 32 18.84 18.06 48.87
CA LYS A 32 18.63 19.33 48.15
C LYS A 32 18.38 19.14 46.65
N GLY A 33 17.92 17.95 46.26
CA GLY A 33 17.66 17.55 44.88
C GLY A 33 16.21 17.11 44.65
N VAL A 34 15.80 17.14 43.39
CA VAL A 34 14.48 16.74 42.92
C VAL A 34 14.66 15.75 41.76
N PHE A 35 13.95 14.64 41.84
CA PHE A 35 13.72 13.73 40.73
C PHE A 35 12.36 14.02 40.11
N ARG A 36 12.33 14.16 38.78
CA ARG A 36 11.12 14.30 37.98
C ARG A 36 10.98 13.06 37.12
N ILE A 37 10.11 12.14 37.50
CA ILE A 37 9.86 10.94 36.69
C ILE A 37 8.93 11.35 35.54
N LEU A 38 9.43 11.18 34.31
CA LEU A 38 8.74 11.56 33.07
C LEU A 38 8.03 10.35 32.45
N ALA A 39 8.63 9.17 32.60
CA ALA A 39 8.02 7.88 32.27
C ALA A 39 8.58 6.81 33.23
N SER A 40 7.74 5.89 33.66
CA SER A 40 8.11 4.77 34.54
C SER A 40 7.72 3.43 33.92
N ALA A 41 8.09 2.34 34.59
CA ALA A 41 7.68 0.99 34.24
C ALA A 41 6.18 0.84 33.93
N LYS A 42 5.31 1.59 34.61
CA LYS A 42 3.86 1.60 34.36
C LYS A 42 3.50 1.98 32.91
N GLN A 43 4.17 2.99 32.35
CA GLN A 43 3.86 3.51 31.02
C GLN A 43 4.69 2.84 29.90
N THR A 44 5.77 2.16 30.25
CA THR A 44 6.68 1.49 29.28
C THR A 44 6.58 -0.04 29.33
N GLY A 45 5.69 -0.60 30.15
CA GLY A 45 5.57 -2.05 30.32
C GLY A 45 6.81 -2.68 30.98
N GLY A 46 7.47 -1.93 31.87
CA GLY A 46 8.65 -2.38 32.63
C GLY A 46 9.99 -2.23 31.90
N THR A 47 9.98 -1.84 30.62
CA THR A 47 11.19 -1.88 29.78
C THR A 47 12.19 -0.77 30.13
N MET A 48 11.72 0.44 30.42
CA MET A 48 12.58 1.57 30.82
C MET A 48 11.84 2.58 31.71
N ALA A 49 12.58 3.36 32.48
CA ALA A 49 12.08 4.59 33.08
C ALA A 49 12.97 5.76 32.67
N VAL A 50 12.36 6.91 32.36
CA VAL A 50 13.06 8.15 31.97
C VAL A 50 12.70 9.22 32.98
N PHE A 51 13.72 9.87 33.53
CA PHE A 51 13.55 10.90 34.55
C PHE A 51 14.58 12.02 34.36
N GLN A 52 14.32 13.13 35.02
CA GLN A 52 15.33 14.15 35.23
C GLN A 52 15.74 14.18 36.70
N SER A 53 17.02 14.34 36.96
CA SER A 53 17.54 14.63 38.30
C SER A 53 18.15 16.02 38.30
N ALA A 54 17.77 16.82 39.29
CA ALA A 54 18.29 18.16 39.49
C ALA A 54 18.70 18.34 40.95
N ALA A 55 19.81 19.02 41.22
CA ALA A 55 20.20 19.39 42.58
C ALA A 55 21.05 20.66 42.60
N VAL A 56 21.09 21.30 43.78
CA VAL A 56 22.17 22.22 44.13
C VAL A 56 23.37 21.40 44.65
N LEU A 57 24.45 22.08 45.03
CA LEU A 57 25.61 21.45 45.66
C LEU A 57 25.17 20.60 46.86
N SER A 58 25.34 19.29 46.74
CA SER A 58 24.82 18.29 47.67
C SER A 58 25.76 17.11 47.80
N ASP A 59 25.67 16.41 48.93
CA ASP A 59 26.45 15.20 49.15
C ASP A 59 26.02 14.10 48.18
N ALA A 60 27.01 13.41 47.60
CA ALA A 60 26.76 12.26 46.74
C ALA A 60 26.04 11.13 47.51
N PRO A 61 25.17 10.35 46.85
CA PRO A 61 24.39 9.28 47.49
C PRO A 61 25.27 8.14 48.03
N GLY A 62 26.51 8.03 47.55
CA GLY A 62 27.50 7.05 47.95
C GLY A 62 27.79 6.04 46.83
N PHE A 63 28.92 5.35 46.94
CA PHE A 63 29.32 4.35 45.94
C PHE A 63 28.39 3.14 45.97
N HIS A 64 27.90 2.73 44.80
CA HIS A 64 27.01 1.59 44.64
C HIS A 64 27.11 0.98 43.24
N TYR A 65 26.53 -0.19 43.06
CA TYR A 65 26.29 -0.82 41.76
C TYR A 65 24.89 -1.45 41.71
N HIS A 66 24.44 -1.82 40.51
CA HIS A 66 23.17 -2.52 40.24
C HIS A 66 23.46 -3.95 39.72
N ASN A 67 22.63 -4.93 40.06
CA ASN A 67 22.81 -6.31 39.55
C ASN A 67 22.21 -6.49 38.15
N GLU A 68 21.17 -5.73 37.84
CA GLU A 68 20.41 -5.85 36.59
C GLU A 68 20.24 -4.50 35.89
N ALA A 69 20.12 -3.41 36.65
CA ALA A 69 19.85 -2.09 36.09
C ALA A 69 21.05 -1.50 35.36
N HIS A 70 20.75 -0.90 34.21
CA HIS A 70 21.64 -0.06 33.45
C HIS A 70 21.28 1.40 33.71
N ASP A 71 22.27 2.22 34.05
CA ASP A 71 22.09 3.64 34.34
C ASP A 71 22.76 4.49 33.25
N VAL A 72 22.08 5.56 32.85
CA VAL A 72 22.67 6.59 31.99
C VAL A 72 22.55 7.96 32.62
N PHE A 73 23.53 8.80 32.34
CA PHE A 73 23.57 10.20 32.77
C PHE A 73 23.84 11.07 31.56
N LEU A 74 22.94 12.02 31.29
CA LEU A 74 23.08 12.98 30.20
C LEU A 74 22.86 14.39 30.77
N VAL A 75 23.91 15.20 30.81
CA VAL A 75 23.87 16.50 31.51
C VAL A 75 23.21 17.55 30.62
N THR A 76 22.27 18.32 31.17
CA THR A 76 21.64 19.45 30.47
C THR A 76 22.07 20.80 31.00
N LYS A 77 22.38 20.89 32.30
CA LYS A 77 22.82 22.13 32.96
C LYS A 77 23.83 21.82 34.06
N GLY A 78 24.71 22.79 34.34
CA GLY A 78 25.71 22.67 35.39
C GLY A 78 26.75 21.61 35.08
N PHE A 79 27.28 20.96 36.12
CA PHE A 79 28.29 19.93 36.00
C PHE A 79 27.96 18.73 36.88
N LEU A 80 28.20 17.52 36.38
CA LEU A 80 28.08 16.27 37.12
C LEU A 80 29.47 15.64 37.22
N LYS A 81 29.95 15.40 38.44
CA LYS A 81 31.11 14.54 38.63
C LYS A 81 30.64 13.10 38.80
N LEU A 82 31.19 12.21 37.99
CA LEU A 82 30.79 10.81 38.01
C LEU A 82 32.03 9.93 38.08
N TRP A 83 32.07 9.06 39.09
CA TRP A 83 32.91 7.88 39.08
C TRP A 83 32.15 6.77 38.38
N ASN A 84 32.78 6.12 37.41
CA ASN A 84 32.19 5.05 36.61
C ASN A 84 33.22 3.94 36.44
N GLY A 85 33.21 2.97 37.37
CA GLY A 85 34.23 1.94 37.44
C GLY A 85 35.60 2.52 37.77
N ASP A 86 36.55 2.31 36.84
CA ASP A 86 37.96 2.70 36.97
C ASP A 86 38.26 4.13 36.50
N LYS A 87 37.27 4.84 35.94
CA LYS A 87 37.39 6.24 35.50
C LYS A 87 36.55 7.20 36.35
N CYS A 88 36.98 8.45 36.41
CA CYS A 88 36.21 9.57 36.95
C CYS A 88 36.31 10.79 36.03
N ARG A 89 35.18 11.44 35.76
CA ARG A 89 35.07 12.63 34.89
C ARG A 89 34.15 13.68 35.51
N ILE A 90 34.33 14.93 35.08
CA ILE A 90 33.34 16.00 35.24
C ILE A 90 32.67 16.21 33.89
N LEU A 91 31.36 15.95 33.84
CA LEU A 91 30.49 16.07 32.70
C LEU A 91 29.82 17.44 32.71
N GLY A 92 29.84 18.15 31.58
CA GLY A 92 29.08 19.36 31.31
C GLY A 92 27.93 19.13 30.34
N PRO A 93 27.19 20.18 29.94
CA PRO A 93 26.01 20.05 29.08
C PRO A 93 26.29 19.30 27.77
N GLY A 94 25.51 18.26 27.51
CA GLY A 94 25.62 17.38 26.35
C GLY A 94 26.56 16.18 26.53
N ASP A 95 27.36 16.14 27.60
CA ASP A 95 28.20 14.97 27.91
C ASP A 95 27.33 13.83 28.46
N PHE A 96 27.71 12.61 28.10
CA PHE A 96 27.00 11.37 28.39
C PHE A 96 27.88 10.39 29.18
N ALA A 97 27.27 9.60 30.05
CA ALA A 97 27.87 8.42 30.65
C ALA A 97 26.89 7.25 30.66
N TYR A 98 27.44 6.06 30.46
CA TYR A 98 26.72 4.80 30.60
C TYR A 98 27.39 3.93 31.66
N VAL A 99 26.56 3.40 32.55
CA VAL A 99 26.96 2.52 33.64
C VAL A 99 26.20 1.20 33.50
N PRO A 100 26.87 0.10 33.10
CA PRO A 100 26.23 -1.21 33.04
C PRO A 100 26.14 -1.86 34.43
N PRO A 101 25.41 -2.99 34.55
CA PRO A 101 25.36 -3.77 35.78
C PRO A 101 26.75 -4.12 36.32
N HIS A 102 26.82 -4.24 37.65
CA HIS A 102 28.00 -4.58 38.43
C HIS A 102 29.14 -3.55 38.39
N VAL A 103 28.95 -2.39 37.76
CA VAL A 103 29.91 -1.29 37.81
C VAL A 103 29.64 -0.38 38.99
N VAL A 104 30.64 -0.24 39.85
CA VAL A 104 30.59 0.70 40.97
C VAL A 104 30.68 2.12 40.45
N HIS A 105 29.70 2.94 40.81
CA HIS A 105 29.62 4.32 40.38
C HIS A 105 29.07 5.21 41.50
N ASN A 106 29.20 6.52 41.33
CA ASN A 106 28.67 7.52 42.27
C ASN A 106 28.48 8.88 41.56
N PRO A 107 27.24 9.35 41.35
CA PRO A 107 26.98 10.66 40.77
C PRO A 107 27.03 11.77 41.85
N GLU A 108 27.83 12.79 41.61
CA GLU A 108 27.99 13.97 42.47
C GLU A 108 27.65 15.24 41.67
N MET A 109 26.53 15.88 42.02
CA MET A 109 26.06 17.10 41.37
C MET A 109 26.94 18.28 41.78
N LEU A 110 27.59 18.93 40.81
CA LEU A 110 28.51 20.05 41.04
C LEU A 110 27.90 21.39 40.62
N GLY A 111 27.88 22.33 41.56
CA GLY A 111 27.52 23.72 41.31
C GLY A 111 26.15 24.11 41.89
N PRO A 112 25.72 25.36 41.63
CA PRO A 112 24.50 25.91 42.22
C PRO A 112 23.22 25.33 41.60
N HIS A 113 23.30 24.78 40.39
CA HIS A 113 22.17 24.14 39.72
C HIS A 113 22.68 23.19 38.63
N THR A 114 22.62 21.88 38.90
CA THR A 114 22.92 20.84 37.92
C THR A 114 21.65 20.09 37.58
N GLU A 115 21.43 19.84 36.29
CA GLU A 115 20.31 19.04 35.78
C GLU A 115 20.84 17.96 34.83
N THR A 116 20.24 16.78 34.92
CA THR A 116 20.54 15.61 34.08
C THR A 116 19.25 14.95 33.62
N TYR A 117 19.26 14.36 32.43
CA TYR A 117 18.36 13.27 32.06
C TYR A 117 19.00 11.94 32.41
N GLY A 118 18.19 11.02 32.91
CA GLY A 118 18.55 9.64 33.14
C GLY A 118 17.54 8.70 32.50
N LEU A 119 18.03 7.53 32.12
CA LEU A 119 17.24 6.35 31.79
C LEU A 119 17.76 5.20 32.64
N VAL A 120 16.82 4.42 33.18
CA VAL A 120 17.10 3.18 33.88
C VAL A 120 16.35 2.05 33.23
N THR A 121 17.02 0.92 33.05
CA THR A 121 16.41 -0.28 32.46
C THR A 121 17.00 -1.53 33.12
N PRO A 122 16.16 -2.47 33.63
CA PRO A 122 14.69 -2.45 33.63
C PRO A 122 14.08 -1.26 34.42
N GLY A 123 12.89 -0.83 34.03
CA GLY A 123 12.29 0.43 34.50
C GLY A 123 11.88 0.47 35.98
N ASP A 124 11.86 -0.68 36.65
CA ASP A 124 11.40 -0.84 38.04
C ASP A 124 12.36 -0.20 39.06
N TRP A 125 13.62 0.03 38.67
CA TRP A 125 14.60 0.69 39.54
C TRP A 125 14.12 2.07 40.01
N VAL A 126 13.29 2.76 39.22
CA VAL A 126 12.75 4.08 39.61
C VAL A 126 11.89 4.05 40.88
N ASP A 127 11.30 2.91 41.23
CA ASP A 127 10.50 2.74 42.45
C ASP A 127 11.31 2.83 43.74
N PHE A 128 12.63 2.58 43.66
CA PHE A 128 13.51 2.84 44.79
C PHE A 128 13.48 4.31 45.18
N PHE A 129 13.54 5.23 44.21
CA PHE A 129 13.46 6.67 44.49
C PHE A 129 12.13 7.01 45.15
N ARG A 130 11.00 6.45 44.69
CA ARG A 130 9.69 6.64 45.33
C ARG A 130 9.69 6.15 46.79
N HIS A 131 10.38 5.04 47.08
CA HIS A 131 10.48 4.48 48.43
C HIS A 131 11.27 5.37 49.40
N ILE A 132 12.38 5.95 48.94
CA ILE A 132 13.28 6.73 49.80
C ILE A 132 12.94 8.23 49.86
N SER A 133 12.15 8.72 48.92
CA SER A 133 11.79 10.13 48.77
C SER A 133 10.45 10.49 49.41
N GLU A 134 10.10 11.76 49.31
CA GLU A 134 8.78 12.32 49.61
C GLU A 134 8.35 13.24 48.45
N PRO A 135 7.03 13.47 48.24
CA PRO A 135 6.55 14.38 47.21
C PRO A 135 7.13 15.78 47.35
N PHE A 136 7.50 16.40 46.23
CA PHE A 136 8.03 17.76 46.20
C PHE A 136 7.09 18.72 45.48
N GLU A 137 6.57 19.70 46.23
CA GLU A 137 5.63 20.73 45.74
C GLU A 137 6.30 22.11 45.55
N GLY A 138 7.62 22.20 45.71
CA GLY A 138 8.36 23.44 45.46
C GLY A 138 8.53 23.74 43.96
N LEU A 139 9.13 24.90 43.66
CA LEU A 139 9.25 25.38 42.28
C LEU A 139 10.30 24.64 41.45
N ILE A 140 11.55 24.57 41.95
CA ILE A 140 12.69 24.03 41.20
C ILE A 140 13.50 23.06 42.07
N LEU A 141 14.09 23.55 43.17
CA LEU A 141 14.95 22.75 44.06
C LEU A 141 14.77 23.14 45.54
N PRO A 142 14.90 22.18 46.49
CA PRO A 142 14.89 22.44 47.93
C PRO A 142 16.28 22.87 48.45
N GLU A 143 16.82 23.98 47.94
CA GLU A 143 18.18 24.47 48.26
C GLU A 143 18.46 24.60 49.77
N ASN A 144 17.43 24.98 50.54
CA ASN A 144 17.52 25.20 51.98
C ASN A 144 17.15 23.98 52.83
N ASP A 145 16.96 22.80 52.22
CA ASP A 145 16.72 21.57 52.97
C ASP A 145 18.03 21.06 53.59
N ASN A 146 18.30 21.49 54.82
CA ASN A 146 19.49 21.13 55.57
C ASN A 146 19.26 19.95 56.54
N ARG A 147 18.25 19.10 56.29
CA ARG A 147 18.07 17.86 57.04
C ARG A 147 19.28 16.94 56.81
N ASP A 148 19.63 16.14 57.82
CA ASP A 148 20.76 15.20 57.72
C ASP A 148 20.40 14.06 56.75
N LEU A 149 20.94 14.14 55.53
CA LEU A 149 20.72 13.17 54.47
C LEU A 149 21.10 11.75 54.91
N LYS A 150 22.26 11.56 55.55
CA LYS A 150 22.76 10.23 55.92
C LYS A 150 21.87 9.62 57.00
N ALA A 151 21.50 10.39 58.02
CA ALA A 151 20.63 9.92 59.08
C ALA A 151 19.24 9.50 58.58
N LEU A 152 18.72 10.16 57.55
CA LEU A 152 17.41 9.85 56.96
C LEU A 152 17.46 8.74 55.90
N LEU A 153 18.53 8.68 55.12
CA LEU A 153 18.68 7.74 54.01
C LEU A 153 19.09 6.34 54.48
N ILE A 154 20.05 6.22 55.41
CA ILE A 154 20.60 4.92 55.85
C ILE A 154 19.50 3.97 56.35
N PRO A 155 18.56 4.37 57.24
CA PRO A 155 17.51 3.47 57.70
C PRO A 155 16.59 2.99 56.56
N LYS A 156 16.22 3.89 55.63
CA LYS A 156 15.37 3.54 54.48
C LYS A 156 16.11 2.59 53.53
N VAL A 157 17.39 2.83 53.26
CA VAL A 157 18.25 1.96 52.45
C VAL A 157 18.39 0.57 53.09
N MET A 158 18.58 0.49 54.41
CA MET A 158 18.64 -0.79 55.12
C MET A 158 17.30 -1.55 55.05
N ALA A 159 16.16 -0.85 55.15
CA ALA A 159 14.82 -1.43 55.00
C ALA A 159 14.47 -1.86 53.56
N ALA A 160 15.18 -1.27 52.59
CA ALA A 160 15.12 -1.56 51.15
C ALA A 160 16.10 -2.65 50.71
N LYS A 161 17.04 -3.08 51.58
CA LYS A 161 18.07 -4.06 51.25
C LYS A 161 17.45 -5.37 50.76
N GLY A 162 17.81 -5.77 49.53
CA GLY A 162 17.29 -6.97 48.87
C GLY A 162 15.90 -6.83 48.26
N LYS A 163 15.26 -5.65 48.31
CA LYS A 163 13.97 -5.36 47.64
C LYS A 163 14.13 -4.63 46.32
N PHE A 164 15.15 -3.78 46.22
CA PHE A 164 15.44 -2.99 45.02
C PHE A 164 16.86 -3.29 44.56
N ASP A 165 17.10 -3.09 43.26
CA ASP A 165 18.35 -3.45 42.64
C ASP A 165 19.46 -2.42 42.93
N VAL A 166 20.01 -2.43 44.15
CA VAL A 166 21.14 -1.57 44.53
C VAL A 166 22.02 -2.22 45.60
N VAL A 167 23.33 -2.14 45.38
CA VAL A 167 24.34 -2.68 46.30
C VAL A 167 25.37 -1.61 46.62
N PHE A 168 25.27 -1.04 47.82
CA PHE A 168 26.21 -0.02 48.31
C PHE A 168 27.59 -0.62 48.63
N GLN A 169 28.64 0.13 48.30
CA GLN A 169 30.05 -0.22 48.44
C GLN A 169 30.79 0.83 49.30
N PRO A 170 30.60 0.84 50.63
CA PRO A 170 31.16 1.86 51.51
C PRO A 170 32.70 1.85 51.55
N ASP A 171 33.33 0.69 51.31
CA ASP A 171 34.78 0.51 51.34
C ASP A 171 35.44 0.65 49.94
N TYR A 172 34.69 1.09 48.93
CA TYR A 172 35.22 1.29 47.58
C TYR A 172 36.31 2.37 47.56
N LYS A 173 37.41 2.10 46.85
CA LYS A 173 38.49 3.06 46.64
C LYS A 173 38.36 3.67 45.25
N PRO A 174 37.78 4.88 45.13
CA PRO A 174 37.55 5.48 43.83
C PRO A 174 38.85 5.91 43.14
N PRO A 175 38.88 5.87 41.80
CA PRO A 175 39.96 6.49 41.03
C PRO A 175 39.99 8.01 41.25
N ALA A 176 41.16 8.62 41.00
CA ALA A 176 41.29 10.07 40.95
C ALA A 176 40.50 10.64 39.76
N LEU A 177 40.15 11.93 39.84
CA LEU A 177 39.59 12.66 38.71
C LEU A 177 40.58 12.62 37.53
N GLY A 178 40.12 12.14 36.37
CA GLY A 178 40.90 12.11 35.15
C GLY A 178 40.45 13.16 34.14
N GLU A 179 41.34 13.47 33.20
CA GLU A 179 41.06 14.32 32.03
C GLU A 179 40.32 13.53 30.94
N TRP A 180 39.61 14.24 30.06
CA TRP A 180 38.99 13.67 28.87
C TRP A 180 40.05 13.14 27.89
N ASP A 181 39.85 11.93 27.36
CA ASP A 181 40.77 11.27 26.42
C ASP A 181 40.14 11.04 25.02
N GLU A 182 40.85 10.35 24.12
CA GLU A 182 40.33 10.02 22.79
C GLU A 182 39.24 8.94 22.80
N ASP A 183 39.25 8.05 23.79
CA ASP A 183 38.26 6.98 23.91
C ASP A 183 36.91 7.57 24.33
N ASP A 184 36.94 8.62 25.17
CA ASP A 184 35.76 9.37 25.57
C ASP A 184 35.10 10.18 24.42
N GLN A 185 35.60 10.07 23.18
CA GLN A 185 35.05 10.72 21.98
C GLN A 185 34.47 9.72 20.98
N LYS A 186 34.50 8.43 21.30
CA LYS A 186 34.10 7.33 20.43
C LYS A 186 33.05 6.48 21.12
N LEU A 187 32.08 5.99 20.35
CA LEU A 187 31.17 4.98 20.85
C LEU A 187 31.91 3.63 20.89
N PRO A 188 31.88 2.87 21.99
CA PRO A 188 32.58 1.58 22.06
C PRO A 188 32.10 0.59 21.00
N GLU A 189 33.03 -0.08 20.32
CA GLU A 189 32.72 -1.09 19.29
C GLU A 189 32.29 -2.45 19.86
N SER A 190 32.44 -2.65 21.17
CA SER A 190 32.13 -3.92 21.84
C SER A 190 30.63 -4.14 21.99
N ASN A 191 30.18 -5.37 21.68
CA ASN A 191 28.82 -5.84 21.99
C ASN A 191 28.64 -6.26 23.46
N THR A 192 29.68 -6.12 24.28
CA THR A 192 29.61 -6.42 25.72
C THR A 192 29.45 -5.12 26.49
N PRO A 193 28.45 -5.02 27.40
CA PRO A 193 28.29 -3.86 28.26
C PRO A 193 29.56 -3.50 29.03
N ALA A 194 30.06 -2.28 28.80
CA ALA A 194 31.21 -1.73 29.49
C ALA A 194 30.93 -0.27 29.87
N PRO A 195 31.43 0.21 31.03
CA PRO A 195 31.25 1.60 31.41
C PRO A 195 32.02 2.53 30.48
N PHE A 196 31.39 3.63 30.06
CA PHE A 196 32.07 4.64 29.25
C PHE A 196 31.51 6.04 29.47
N PHE A 197 32.30 7.03 29.06
CA PHE A 197 31.90 8.42 28.91
C PHE A 197 31.90 8.76 27.43
N LEU A 198 31.02 9.67 27.01
CA LEU A 198 31.00 10.21 25.66
C LEU A 198 30.84 11.73 25.73
N ARG A 199 31.84 12.44 25.20
CA ARG A 199 31.89 13.89 25.19
C ARG A 199 30.84 14.47 24.24
N ALA A 200 30.25 15.60 24.62
CA ALA A 200 29.22 16.30 23.87
C ALA A 200 29.62 16.50 22.39
N ASN A 201 28.67 16.21 21.49
CA ASN A 201 28.84 16.34 20.03
C ASN A 201 29.99 15.54 19.41
N THR A 202 30.50 14.51 20.10
CA THR A 202 31.45 13.54 19.55
C THR A 202 30.75 12.24 19.15
N GLY A 203 31.49 11.17 18.88
CA GLY A 203 30.94 9.90 18.42
C GLY A 203 30.53 9.88 16.94
N PRO A 204 29.96 8.76 16.48
CA PRO A 204 29.50 8.60 15.11
C PRO A 204 28.18 9.33 14.85
N ARG A 205 27.88 9.61 13.57
CA ARG A 205 26.65 10.29 13.11
C ARG A 205 26.16 9.62 11.84
N TRP A 206 24.85 9.56 11.66
CA TRP A 206 24.20 9.15 10.41
C TRP A 206 23.24 10.23 9.96
N ILE A 207 23.10 10.38 8.65
CA ILE A 207 22.11 11.27 8.06
C ILE A 207 21.29 10.52 7.01
N MET A 208 19.99 10.75 7.02
CA MET A 208 19.03 10.17 6.10
C MET A 208 18.17 11.32 5.55
N GLY A 209 18.52 11.77 4.34
CA GLY A 209 17.94 12.97 3.75
C GLY A 209 18.20 14.21 4.61
N GLY A 210 17.15 14.72 5.24
CA GLY A 210 17.20 15.87 6.16
C GLY A 210 17.25 15.51 7.66
N VAL A 211 17.29 14.24 8.04
CA VAL A 211 17.30 13.83 9.46
C VAL A 211 18.66 13.26 9.85
N MET A 212 19.31 13.86 10.83
CA MET A 212 20.56 13.38 11.42
C MET A 212 20.30 12.68 12.75
N SER A 213 20.97 11.54 12.98
CA SER A 213 21.04 10.84 14.26
C SER A 213 22.47 10.82 14.77
N ARG A 214 22.68 11.26 16.02
CA ARG A 214 23.95 11.17 16.76
C ARG A 214 23.72 10.30 18.01
N PRO A 215 24.06 9.01 17.97
CA PRO A 215 23.87 8.13 19.11
C PRO A 215 24.80 8.47 20.28
N PHE A 216 24.22 8.48 21.48
CA PHE A 216 24.94 8.40 22.74
C PHE A 216 25.22 6.95 23.14
N ILE A 217 24.25 6.06 22.86
CA ILE A 217 24.35 4.62 23.03
C ILE A 217 23.40 3.91 22.06
N THR A 218 23.79 2.75 21.55
CA THR A 218 22.92 1.86 20.77
C THR A 218 22.72 0.54 21.50
N THR A 219 21.77 -0.25 21.03
CA THR A 219 21.49 -1.60 21.54
C THR A 219 22.71 -2.52 21.55
N ALA A 220 23.72 -2.26 20.71
CA ALA A 220 24.98 -3.01 20.70
C ALA A 220 25.76 -2.87 22.02
N GLN A 221 25.84 -1.67 22.61
CA GLN A 221 26.64 -1.43 23.82
C GLN A 221 25.93 -1.86 25.12
N CYS A 222 24.63 -2.12 25.07
CA CYS A 222 23.82 -2.36 26.27
C CYS A 222 23.02 -3.66 26.23
N ASN A 223 23.44 -4.67 25.48
CA ASN A 223 22.74 -5.96 25.43
C ASN A 223 21.27 -5.82 25.00
N SER A 224 21.01 -4.96 24.01
CA SER A 224 19.70 -4.70 23.40
C SER A 224 18.62 -4.10 24.29
N VAL A 225 18.95 -3.56 25.47
CA VAL A 225 17.95 -3.03 26.42
C VAL A 225 17.46 -1.62 26.09
N CYS A 226 18.28 -0.79 25.44
CA CYS A 226 17.90 0.58 25.08
C CYS A 226 18.73 1.15 23.92
N ALA A 227 18.26 2.26 23.35
CA ALA A 227 19.08 3.14 22.54
C ALA A 227 18.78 4.61 22.88
N ILE A 228 19.78 5.47 22.79
CA ILE A 228 19.64 6.90 23.08
C ILE A 228 20.41 7.68 22.02
N SER A 229 19.72 8.59 21.34
CA SER A 229 20.31 9.39 20.27
C SER A 229 19.79 10.83 20.26
N SER A 230 20.64 11.76 19.85
CA SER A 230 20.21 13.09 19.41
C SER A 230 19.70 13.00 17.98
N ILE A 231 18.40 13.26 17.78
CA ILE A 231 17.73 13.37 16.49
C ILE A 231 17.60 14.84 16.13
N GLU A 232 18.14 15.21 14.98
CA GLU A 232 18.27 16.60 14.53
C GLU A 232 17.74 16.79 13.12
N SER A 233 16.98 17.86 12.89
CA SER A 233 16.44 18.21 11.58
C SER A 233 16.00 19.69 11.54
N SER A 234 15.44 20.12 10.40
CA SER A 234 15.02 21.49 10.13
C SER A 234 13.67 21.53 9.41
N ASN A 235 12.87 22.56 9.69
CA ASN A 235 11.67 22.90 8.91
C ASN A 235 11.99 23.41 7.49
N ALA A 236 13.25 23.67 7.17
CA ALA A 236 13.69 24.05 5.84
C ALA A 236 13.85 22.84 4.89
N TYR A 237 13.81 21.62 5.43
CA TYR A 237 13.98 20.39 4.66
C TYR A 237 12.64 19.81 4.18
N PRO A 238 12.66 19.03 3.09
CA PRO A 238 11.50 18.25 2.69
C PRO A 238 11.12 17.21 3.74
N ASP A 239 9.88 16.73 3.63
CA ASP A 239 9.36 15.64 4.47
C ASP A 239 10.27 14.40 4.43
N SER A 240 10.60 13.88 5.62
CA SER A 240 11.40 12.66 5.79
C SER A 240 10.53 11.42 6.00
N ILE A 241 11.10 10.22 6.08
CA ILE A 241 10.34 9.01 6.49
C ILE A 241 9.70 9.18 7.86
N LEU A 242 10.30 10.01 8.73
CA LEU A 242 9.75 10.26 10.04
C LEU A 242 8.40 10.99 9.96
N SER A 243 8.09 11.68 8.85
CA SER A 243 6.75 12.26 8.63
C SER A 243 5.69 11.24 8.23
N LYS A 244 6.09 10.02 7.88
CA LYS A 244 5.17 8.91 7.59
C LYS A 244 4.71 8.25 8.87
N LYS A 245 3.47 7.76 8.83
CA LYS A 245 2.91 6.99 9.93
C LYS A 245 3.73 5.71 10.09
N MET A 246 4.26 5.53 11.30
CA MET A 246 5.00 4.35 11.72
C MET A 246 4.41 3.76 12.99
N THR A 247 4.57 2.45 13.17
CA THR A 247 4.13 1.73 14.38
C THR A 247 5.19 0.71 14.74
N PHE A 248 5.96 0.99 15.80
CA PHE A 248 6.90 0.04 16.38
C PHE A 248 6.15 -0.93 17.28
N ARG A 249 6.33 -2.24 17.09
CA ARG A 249 5.58 -3.26 17.81
C ARG A 249 5.91 -3.30 19.29
N ASP A 250 7.20 -3.25 19.60
CA ASP A 250 7.72 -3.59 20.94
C ASP A 250 8.58 -2.48 21.56
N VAL A 251 8.72 -1.33 20.90
CA VAL A 251 9.63 -0.24 21.31
C VAL A 251 8.83 0.99 21.77
N ASP A 252 9.00 1.35 23.03
CA ASP A 252 8.50 2.60 23.61
C ASP A 252 9.48 3.73 23.29
N HIS A 253 8.96 4.92 23.00
CA HIS A 253 9.76 6.10 22.66
C HIS A 253 9.45 7.23 23.64
N CYS A 254 10.49 7.75 24.29
CA CYS A 254 10.41 8.96 25.11
C CYS A 254 11.25 10.06 24.42
N LEU A 255 10.58 11.07 23.88
CA LEU A 255 11.16 12.10 23.03
C LEU A 255 11.24 13.42 23.81
N ALA A 256 12.44 13.76 24.28
CA ALA A 256 12.71 15.01 25.00
C ALA A 256 13.19 16.09 24.02
N VAL A 257 12.44 17.18 23.87
CA VAL A 257 12.82 18.27 22.97
C VAL A 257 13.81 19.19 23.68
N ILE A 258 15.01 19.31 23.11
CA ILE A 258 16.12 20.10 23.67
C ILE A 258 16.20 21.46 23.01
N GLU A 259 15.95 21.55 21.71
CA GLU A 259 15.93 22.82 20.96
C GLU A 259 14.81 22.78 19.92
N GLY A 260 14.11 23.90 19.74
CA GLY A 260 13.06 24.05 18.73
C GLY A 260 11.72 23.43 19.11
N ALA A 261 11.00 22.95 18.09
CA ALA A 261 9.67 22.36 18.23
C ALA A 261 9.50 21.14 17.34
N LEU A 262 9.05 20.04 17.93
CA LEU A 262 8.75 18.77 17.28
C LEU A 262 7.22 18.63 17.17
N VAL A 263 6.71 18.37 15.97
CA VAL A 263 5.32 17.97 15.77
C VAL A 263 5.22 16.46 15.90
N VAL A 264 4.34 15.98 16.76
CA VAL A 264 3.98 14.56 16.86
C VAL A 264 2.52 14.41 16.43
N ARG A 265 2.28 13.51 15.47
CA ARG A 265 0.96 13.24 14.90
C ARG A 265 0.52 11.85 15.28
N ILE A 266 -0.67 11.73 15.86
CA ILE A 266 -1.30 10.43 16.12
C ILE A 266 -2.55 10.31 15.24
N PRO A 267 -2.74 9.18 14.51
CA PRO A 267 -3.90 9.00 13.65
C PRO A 267 -5.23 9.24 14.37
N GLY A 268 -6.09 10.04 13.74
CA GLY A 268 -7.39 10.41 14.29
C GLY A 268 -7.34 11.44 15.42
N SER A 269 -6.22 12.13 15.63
CA SER A 269 -6.05 13.20 16.63
C SER A 269 -5.41 14.45 16.00
N PRO A 270 -5.63 15.66 16.55
CA PRO A 270 -4.93 16.85 16.11
C PRO A 270 -3.41 16.75 16.29
N ASP A 271 -2.67 17.45 15.45
CA ASP A 271 -1.21 17.60 15.56
C ASP A 271 -0.85 18.20 16.93
N SER A 272 0.17 17.61 17.57
CA SER A 272 0.66 18.05 18.87
C SER A 272 2.07 18.61 18.73
N VAL A 273 2.29 19.84 19.19
CA VAL A 273 3.59 20.51 19.13
C VAL A 273 4.28 20.38 20.48
N ILE A 274 5.42 19.72 20.49
CA ILE A 274 6.28 19.50 21.66
C ILE A 274 7.41 20.52 21.61
N ARG A 275 7.53 21.33 22.64
CA ARG A 275 8.49 22.45 22.70
C ARG A 275 9.68 22.11 23.59
N GLU A 276 10.72 22.93 23.48
CA GLU A 276 11.91 22.86 24.34
C GLU A 276 11.56 22.63 25.82
N GLY A 277 12.19 21.62 26.40
CA GLY A 277 12.01 21.20 27.79
C GLY A 277 10.83 20.27 28.04
N GLU A 278 9.95 20.05 27.06
CA GLU A 278 8.86 19.08 27.14
C GLU A 278 9.32 17.70 26.68
N THR A 279 8.64 16.67 27.20
CA THR A 279 8.92 15.26 26.86
C THR A 279 7.65 14.55 26.46
N ALA A 280 7.63 13.91 25.30
CA ALA A 280 6.52 13.07 24.85
C ALA A 280 6.84 11.59 25.04
N LEU A 281 5.91 10.83 25.62
CA LEU A 281 5.98 9.36 25.61
C LEU A 281 5.01 8.79 24.56
N LEU A 282 5.53 7.90 23.73
CA LEU A 282 4.81 7.12 22.73
C LEU A 282 5.02 5.64 23.04
N PRO A 283 4.03 4.95 23.62
CA PRO A 283 4.20 3.54 23.99
C PRO A 283 4.28 2.64 22.75
N ALA A 284 4.90 1.48 22.91
CA ALA A 284 4.95 0.45 21.87
C ALA A 284 3.53 0.11 21.35
N GLY A 285 3.41 -0.10 20.04
CA GLY A 285 2.14 -0.30 19.33
C GLY A 285 1.37 0.98 19.00
N GLN A 286 1.78 2.16 19.51
CA GLN A 286 1.17 3.44 19.13
C GLN A 286 1.65 3.86 17.75
N ALA A 287 0.72 4.05 16.81
CA ALA A 287 1.02 4.65 15.53
C ALA A 287 1.29 6.16 15.68
N PHE A 288 2.38 6.67 15.10
CA PHE A 288 2.70 8.10 15.11
C PHE A 288 3.49 8.52 13.86
N SER A 289 3.60 9.84 13.63
CA SER A 289 4.61 10.44 12.76
C SER A 289 5.16 11.74 13.35
N LEU A 290 6.29 12.19 12.83
CA LEU A 290 7.07 13.33 13.33
C LEU A 290 7.22 14.41 12.26
N GLY A 291 7.12 15.67 12.67
CA GLY A 291 7.47 16.85 11.87
C GLY A 291 8.43 17.75 12.64
N PHE A 292 9.28 18.47 11.93
CA PHE A 292 10.26 19.38 12.53
C PHE A 292 9.84 20.81 12.21
N ASP A 293 9.35 21.57 13.19
CA ASP A 293 8.62 22.84 12.95
C ASP A 293 9.51 24.09 13.07
N SER A 294 10.70 23.94 13.64
CA SER A 294 11.67 25.04 13.81
C SER A 294 12.82 24.96 12.81
N LYS A 295 13.53 26.09 12.63
CA LYS A 295 14.73 26.16 11.78
C LYS A 295 15.82 25.16 12.19
N TYR A 296 15.88 24.85 13.48
CA TYR A 296 16.65 23.77 14.03
C TYR A 296 15.81 23.10 15.09
N VAL A 297 15.75 21.77 15.05
CA VAL A 297 15.10 20.95 16.06
C VAL A 297 16.09 19.92 16.53
N ARG A 298 16.28 19.80 17.85
CA ARG A 298 17.07 18.77 18.50
C ARG A 298 16.20 18.04 19.52
N VAL A 299 16.11 16.72 19.36
CA VAL A 299 15.34 15.84 20.24
C VAL A 299 16.27 14.75 20.76
N TRP A 300 16.30 14.56 22.07
CA TRP A 300 16.91 13.36 22.64
C TRP A 300 15.86 12.25 22.68
N SER A 301 16.07 11.24 21.85
CA SER A 301 15.23 10.04 21.76
C SER A 301 15.76 9.01 22.74
N PHE A 302 14.94 8.60 23.70
CA PHE A 302 15.20 7.47 24.59
C PHE A 302 14.24 6.34 24.19
N THR A 303 14.78 5.18 23.83
CA THR A 303 13.99 4.06 23.31
C THR A 303 14.31 2.78 24.07
N SER A 304 13.29 1.94 24.30
CA SER A 304 13.44 0.64 24.99
C SER A 304 13.97 -0.48 24.07
N GLY A 305 14.69 -0.11 23.00
CA GLY A 305 15.18 -1.02 21.97
C GLY A 305 15.57 -0.26 20.70
N ASN A 306 15.49 -0.90 19.55
CA ASN A 306 15.79 -0.26 18.25
C ASN A 306 14.62 0.61 17.77
N GLY A 307 14.65 1.91 18.03
CA GLY A 307 13.61 2.86 17.65
C GLY A 307 13.92 3.68 16.39
N ILE A 308 13.42 4.92 16.36
CA ILE A 308 13.56 5.84 15.21
C ILE A 308 15.03 6.12 14.82
N GLU A 309 15.95 6.13 15.78
CA GLU A 309 17.38 6.28 15.53
C GLU A 309 17.94 5.12 14.70
N SER A 310 17.45 3.91 14.93
CA SER A 310 17.88 2.71 14.18
C SER A 310 17.40 2.74 12.74
N LEU A 311 16.22 3.33 12.48
CA LEU A 311 15.76 3.61 11.12
C LEU A 311 16.73 4.55 10.40
N VAL A 312 17.13 5.65 11.04
CA VAL A 312 18.11 6.61 10.47
C VAL A 312 19.45 5.93 10.22
N HIS A 313 19.92 5.06 11.12
CA HIS A 313 21.21 4.37 10.97
C HIS A 313 21.21 3.35 9.82
N LYS A 314 20.12 2.59 9.66
CA LYS A 314 20.03 1.51 8.65
C LYS A 314 19.71 2.03 7.25
N LEU A 315 18.94 3.10 7.15
CA LEU A 315 18.53 3.68 5.88
C LEU A 315 19.43 4.83 5.45
N GLY A 316 20.02 5.55 6.41
CA GLY A 316 20.92 6.67 6.15
C GLY A 316 22.36 6.25 5.89
N THR A 317 23.22 7.25 5.74
CA THR A 317 24.65 7.09 5.51
C THR A 317 25.46 7.71 6.65
N PRO A 318 26.65 7.19 6.99
CA PRO A 318 27.56 7.84 7.92
C PRO A 318 27.83 9.29 7.52
N PHE A 319 27.74 10.19 8.49
CA PHE A 319 27.86 11.64 8.29
C PHE A 319 29.07 12.18 9.05
N LYS A 320 29.94 12.91 8.36
CA LYS A 320 31.22 13.35 8.94
C LYS A 320 31.11 14.68 9.66
N ASP A 321 30.28 15.59 9.15
CA ASP A 321 30.13 16.93 9.70
C ASP A 321 29.37 16.89 11.03
N PHE A 322 29.49 17.98 11.79
CA PHE A 322 29.00 18.05 13.16
C PHE A 322 27.61 18.70 13.28
N VAL A 323 27.21 19.47 12.28
CA VAL A 323 25.95 20.21 12.23
C VAL A 323 25.18 19.82 10.99
N LEU A 324 23.87 20.11 10.98
CA LEU A 324 23.03 19.90 9.81
C LEU A 324 23.55 20.69 8.58
N PRO A 325 23.49 20.10 7.37
CA PRO A 325 23.86 20.81 6.14
C PRO A 325 22.87 21.94 5.81
N ASP A 326 23.24 22.90 4.96
CA ASP A 326 22.29 23.97 4.58
C ASP A 326 21.11 23.43 3.74
N GLU A 327 21.33 22.36 2.98
CA GLU A 327 20.32 21.65 2.19
C GLU A 327 20.26 20.17 2.57
N ALA A 328 19.06 19.58 2.53
CA ALA A 328 18.89 18.15 2.78
C ALA A 328 19.64 17.33 1.72
N LEU A 329 20.27 16.23 2.13
CA LEU A 329 20.95 15.36 1.18
C LEU A 329 19.91 14.64 0.30
N PRO A 330 20.22 14.38 -0.98
CA PRO A 330 19.37 13.56 -1.83
C PRO A 330 19.11 12.19 -1.19
N PHE A 331 17.84 11.81 -1.08
CA PHE A 331 17.45 10.53 -0.53
C PHE A 331 16.23 9.98 -1.28
N GLU A 332 16.38 8.80 -1.90
CA GLU A 332 15.28 8.10 -2.56
C GLU A 332 14.82 6.91 -1.71
N TRP A 333 13.51 6.78 -1.58
CA TRP A 333 12.86 5.72 -0.80
C TRP A 333 12.83 4.42 -1.58
N ASN A 334 13.79 3.51 -1.33
CA ASN A 334 13.68 2.14 -1.84
C ASN A 334 12.65 1.36 -1.00
N GLN A 335 11.48 1.08 -1.58
CA GLN A 335 10.37 0.38 -0.89
C GLN A 335 10.75 -1.03 -0.41
N GLN A 336 11.60 -1.76 -1.15
CA GLN A 336 12.06 -3.08 -0.72
C GLN A 336 12.99 -2.98 0.48
N GLN A 337 13.91 -2.00 0.46
CA GLN A 337 14.81 -1.74 1.59
C GLN A 337 14.03 -1.28 2.83
N LEU A 338 13.04 -0.40 2.65
CA LEU A 338 12.15 0.04 3.72
C LEU A 338 11.35 -1.12 4.32
N ALA A 339 10.84 -2.02 3.49
CA ALA A 339 10.13 -3.21 3.97
C ALA A 339 11.06 -4.16 4.74
N ALA A 340 12.27 -4.41 4.23
CA ALA A 340 13.25 -5.27 4.89
C ALA A 340 13.72 -4.70 6.24
N VAL A 341 14.05 -3.40 6.28
CA VAL A 341 14.42 -2.70 7.53
C VAL A 341 13.23 -2.63 8.47
N GLY A 342 12.02 -2.41 7.95
CA GLY A 342 10.78 -2.41 8.74
C GLY A 342 10.53 -3.75 9.42
N GLU A 343 10.72 -4.85 8.70
CA GLU A 343 10.63 -6.20 9.25
C GLU A 343 11.71 -6.47 10.31
N GLU A 344 12.97 -6.10 10.03
CA GLU A 344 14.10 -6.27 10.95
C GLU A 344 13.90 -5.51 12.27
N LEU A 345 13.40 -4.27 12.20
CA LEU A 345 13.20 -3.41 13.36
C LEU A 345 11.83 -3.60 14.03
N GLY A 346 10.95 -4.46 13.49
CA GLY A 346 9.60 -4.63 14.01
C GLY A 346 8.73 -3.37 13.89
N VAL A 347 8.89 -2.60 12.80
CA VAL A 347 8.13 -1.35 12.53
C VAL A 347 7.34 -1.45 11.23
N VAL A 348 6.06 -1.08 11.30
CA VAL A 348 5.19 -0.94 10.13
C VAL A 348 5.20 0.53 9.69
N ILE A 349 5.62 0.81 8.46
CA ILE A 349 5.69 2.16 7.88
C ILE A 349 4.68 2.24 6.72
N GLU A 350 3.89 3.32 6.68
CA GLU A 350 2.91 3.56 5.61
C GLU A 350 3.61 3.75 4.24
N LYS A 351 3.19 2.96 3.24
CA LYS A 351 3.82 2.91 1.91
C LYS A 351 3.47 4.15 1.06
N TYR A 352 4.38 4.50 0.16
CA TYR A 352 4.15 5.47 -0.91
C TYR A 352 3.48 4.74 -2.09
N THR A 353 2.21 5.00 -2.38
CA THR A 353 1.59 4.50 -3.61
C THR A 353 1.73 5.57 -4.69
N MET A 354 2.85 5.57 -5.42
CA MET A 354 2.82 6.17 -6.75
C MET A 354 1.94 5.29 -7.64
N VAL A 355 1.20 5.89 -8.58
CA VAL A 355 0.42 5.13 -9.55
C VAL A 355 1.37 4.24 -10.34
N GLN A 356 1.25 2.93 -10.14
CA GLN A 356 2.01 1.91 -10.88
C GLN A 356 1.05 1.25 -11.85
N ILE A 357 1.27 1.44 -13.15
CA ILE A 357 0.48 0.80 -14.20
C ILE A 357 1.33 -0.26 -14.88
N GLU A 358 0.92 -1.52 -14.78
CA GLU A 358 1.57 -2.61 -15.51
C GLU A 358 1.34 -2.43 -17.01
N PRO A 359 2.35 -2.72 -17.87
CA PRO A 359 2.14 -2.79 -19.30
C PRO A 359 0.97 -3.72 -19.65
N PHE A 360 0.13 -3.30 -20.59
CA PHE A 360 -1.02 -4.10 -21.00
C PHE A 360 -0.54 -5.25 -21.89
N ALA A 361 -0.46 -6.47 -21.36
CA ALA A 361 0.23 -7.58 -21.99
C ALA A 361 -0.37 -8.01 -23.34
N VAL A 362 -1.70 -7.97 -23.49
CA VAL A 362 -2.36 -8.20 -24.81
C VAL A 362 -1.93 -7.12 -25.80
N GLU A 363 -1.99 -5.84 -25.42
CA GLU A 363 -1.65 -4.73 -26.33
C GLU A 363 -0.16 -4.77 -26.71
N GLN A 364 0.74 -5.02 -25.76
CA GLN A 364 2.17 -5.17 -26.07
C GLN A 364 2.43 -6.32 -27.05
N TRP A 365 1.68 -7.42 -26.94
CA TRP A 365 1.74 -8.52 -27.89
C TRP A 365 1.20 -8.11 -29.27
N MET A 366 0.05 -7.44 -29.32
CA MET A 366 -0.52 -6.97 -30.59
C MET A 366 0.43 -5.97 -31.28
N ASP A 367 0.93 -4.96 -30.56
CA ASP A 367 1.87 -3.96 -31.09
C ASP A 367 3.12 -4.60 -31.72
N GLU A 368 3.63 -5.67 -31.11
CA GLU A 368 4.84 -6.34 -31.58
C GLU A 368 4.64 -7.10 -32.90
N TYR A 369 3.47 -7.75 -33.08
CA TYR A 369 3.27 -8.74 -34.15
C TYR A 369 2.19 -8.39 -35.18
N GLU A 370 1.21 -7.54 -34.86
CA GLU A 370 0.02 -7.28 -35.69
C GLU A 370 0.37 -6.78 -37.10
N THR A 371 1.39 -5.93 -37.22
CA THR A 371 1.84 -5.39 -38.52
C THR A 371 2.76 -6.32 -39.30
N LYS A 372 3.20 -7.43 -38.70
CA LYS A 372 4.15 -8.39 -39.28
C LYS A 372 3.48 -9.71 -39.71
N THR A 373 2.26 -9.95 -39.25
CA THR A 373 1.55 -11.20 -39.51
C THR A 373 0.83 -11.21 -40.86
N THR A 374 0.54 -12.40 -41.41
CA THR A 374 -0.23 -12.55 -42.65
C THR A 374 -1.71 -12.79 -42.38
N TYR A 375 -2.02 -13.60 -41.38
CA TYR A 375 -3.37 -13.98 -40.99
C TYR A 375 -3.61 -13.64 -39.51
N ASN A 376 -4.21 -12.48 -39.26
CA ASN A 376 -4.54 -12.05 -37.91
C ASN A 376 -5.85 -12.72 -37.44
N ILE A 377 -5.73 -13.67 -36.53
CA ILE A 377 -6.85 -14.27 -35.78
C ILE A 377 -6.65 -14.09 -34.26
N ALA A 378 -5.96 -13.02 -33.87
CA ALA A 378 -5.76 -12.62 -32.48
C ALA A 378 -6.75 -11.53 -32.03
N GLU A 379 -7.23 -10.73 -32.98
CA GLU A 379 -8.18 -9.65 -32.74
C GLU A 379 -9.57 -10.17 -32.33
N THR A 380 -10.24 -9.45 -31.43
CA THR A 380 -11.52 -9.89 -30.85
C THR A 380 -12.72 -9.12 -31.37
N CYS A 381 -12.57 -8.31 -32.41
CA CYS A 381 -13.69 -7.62 -33.06
C CYS A 381 -14.41 -8.57 -34.02
N CYS A 382 -15.72 -8.37 -34.24
CA CYS A 382 -16.32 -8.89 -35.47
C CYS A 382 -15.68 -8.19 -36.66
N ALA A 383 -15.59 -8.88 -37.80
CA ALA A 383 -15.04 -8.36 -39.06
C ALA A 383 -15.56 -6.93 -39.29
N PRO A 384 -14.65 -5.94 -39.40
CA PRO A 384 -15.02 -4.53 -39.47
C PRO A 384 -15.83 -4.24 -40.72
N ILE A 385 -16.60 -3.16 -40.69
CA ILE A 385 -17.42 -2.71 -41.82
C ILE A 385 -17.11 -1.25 -42.14
N SER A 386 -17.21 -0.90 -43.42
CA SER A 386 -17.14 0.49 -43.86
C SER A 386 -18.46 1.23 -43.57
N ILE A 387 -18.45 2.55 -43.69
CA ILE A 387 -19.67 3.37 -43.61
C ILE A 387 -20.66 2.99 -44.73
N GLU A 388 -20.15 2.64 -45.92
CA GLU A 388 -20.97 2.18 -47.04
C GLU A 388 -21.61 0.81 -46.74
N ASP A 389 -20.85 -0.14 -46.17
CA ASP A 389 -21.39 -1.42 -45.73
C ASP A 389 -22.50 -1.22 -44.68
N LEU A 390 -22.27 -0.33 -43.70
CA LEU A 390 -23.25 0.00 -42.67
C LEU A 390 -24.54 0.57 -43.28
N GLN A 391 -24.43 1.48 -44.25
CA GLN A 391 -25.56 2.03 -44.98
C GLN A 391 -26.29 0.96 -45.80
N ASN A 392 -25.55 0.02 -46.40
CA ASN A 392 -26.11 -1.09 -47.17
C ASN A 392 -26.86 -2.12 -46.31
N LEU A 393 -26.46 -2.26 -45.04
CA LEU A 393 -27.14 -3.09 -44.04
C LEU A 393 -28.42 -2.44 -43.48
N SER A 394 -28.62 -1.14 -43.73
CA SER A 394 -29.83 -0.43 -43.36
C SER A 394 -31.00 -0.73 -44.31
N ALA A 395 -32.20 -0.85 -43.75
CA ALA A 395 -33.44 -0.87 -44.51
C ALA A 395 -33.73 0.49 -45.19
N GLU A 396 -33.15 1.58 -44.69
CA GLU A 396 -33.33 2.96 -45.16
C GLU A 396 -32.04 3.52 -45.77
N LYS A 397 -31.70 3.08 -46.99
CA LYS A 397 -30.42 3.41 -47.66
C LYS A 397 -30.25 4.88 -48.02
N SER A 398 -31.34 5.67 -48.08
CA SER A 398 -31.27 7.10 -48.42
C SER A 398 -30.72 7.97 -47.28
N ILE A 399 -30.71 7.46 -46.05
CA ILE A 399 -30.17 8.18 -44.89
C ILE A 399 -28.64 8.05 -44.92
N ASN A 400 -27.95 9.20 -44.89
CA ASN A 400 -26.50 9.23 -44.78
C ASN A 400 -26.10 9.02 -43.31
N PRO A 401 -25.24 8.03 -42.99
CA PRO A 401 -24.76 7.83 -41.62
C PRO A 401 -23.97 9.01 -41.05
N ILE A 402 -23.47 9.91 -41.90
CA ILE A 402 -22.66 11.06 -41.51
C ILE A 402 -23.33 12.37 -41.97
N PRO A 403 -23.67 13.28 -41.05
CA PRO A 403 -24.28 14.56 -41.41
C PRO A 403 -23.21 15.56 -41.90
N LEU A 404 -23.17 15.79 -43.22
CA LEU A 404 -22.13 16.61 -43.87
C LEU A 404 -22.22 18.13 -43.59
N SER A 405 -23.38 18.63 -43.16
CA SER A 405 -23.60 20.06 -42.89
C SER A 405 -23.46 20.45 -41.42
N THR A 406 -23.22 19.48 -40.52
CA THR A 406 -23.11 19.74 -39.09
C THR A 406 -21.80 20.44 -38.77
N LYS A 407 -21.87 21.56 -38.02
CA LYS A 407 -20.68 22.24 -37.51
C LYS A 407 -20.02 21.40 -36.43
N LEU A 408 -18.73 21.11 -36.60
CA LEU A 408 -17.94 20.28 -35.69
C LEU A 408 -17.51 21.09 -34.45
N THR A 409 -18.26 20.93 -33.36
CA THR A 409 -17.99 21.47 -32.02
C THR A 409 -17.79 20.31 -31.03
N TYR A 410 -17.77 20.59 -29.72
CA TYR A 410 -17.78 19.52 -28.70
C TYR A 410 -19.04 18.63 -28.73
N GLY A 411 -20.10 19.07 -29.43
CA GLY A 411 -21.35 18.32 -29.53
C GLY A 411 -22.10 18.22 -28.21
N ALA A 412 -22.98 17.23 -28.12
CA ALA A 412 -23.70 16.91 -26.90
C ALA A 412 -22.76 16.16 -25.95
N ILE A 413 -22.37 16.79 -24.84
CA ILE A 413 -21.37 16.26 -23.92
C ILE A 413 -21.70 14.84 -23.44
N ARG A 414 -22.95 14.55 -23.05
CA ARG A 414 -23.36 13.20 -22.62
C ARG A 414 -23.55 12.19 -23.77
N GLY A 415 -23.71 12.69 -24.99
CA GLY A 415 -24.17 11.95 -26.17
C GLY A 415 -25.41 12.62 -26.78
N SER A 416 -25.59 12.44 -28.09
CA SER A 416 -26.75 12.95 -28.81
C SER A 416 -28.06 12.37 -28.29
N ASP A 417 -29.16 13.10 -28.48
CA ASP A 417 -30.49 12.63 -28.11
C ASP A 417 -30.89 11.32 -28.81
N GLU A 418 -30.36 11.12 -30.02
CA GLU A 418 -30.55 9.92 -30.83
C GLU A 418 -29.88 8.72 -30.19
N ILE A 419 -28.54 8.74 -30.00
CA ILE A 419 -27.81 7.60 -29.42
C ILE A 419 -28.32 7.25 -28.02
N LEU A 420 -28.56 8.25 -27.16
CA LEU A 420 -29.09 8.03 -25.82
C LEU A 420 -30.48 7.39 -25.87
N GLY A 421 -31.31 7.76 -26.84
CA GLY A 421 -32.60 7.12 -27.09
C GLY A 421 -32.47 5.66 -27.53
N HIS A 422 -31.51 5.34 -28.41
CA HIS A 422 -31.26 3.95 -28.84
C HIS A 422 -30.74 3.08 -27.69
N LEU A 423 -29.77 3.58 -26.92
CA LEU A 423 -29.19 2.89 -25.78
C LEU A 423 -30.21 2.69 -24.65
N SER A 424 -31.04 3.71 -24.37
CA SER A 424 -32.15 3.59 -23.42
C SER A 424 -33.08 2.42 -23.79
N ARG A 425 -33.48 2.32 -25.06
CA ARG A 425 -34.30 1.19 -25.55
C ARG A 425 -33.59 -0.16 -25.42
N LEU A 426 -32.28 -0.22 -25.70
CA LEU A 426 -31.49 -1.45 -25.63
C LEU A 426 -31.55 -2.10 -24.23
N TYR A 427 -31.53 -1.30 -23.17
CA TYR A 427 -31.57 -1.76 -21.78
C TYR A 427 -32.97 -1.83 -21.16
N SER A 428 -33.99 -1.28 -21.83
CA SER A 428 -35.38 -1.27 -21.35
C SER A 428 -36.19 -2.51 -21.79
N VAL A 429 -35.58 -3.42 -22.54
CA VAL A 429 -36.25 -4.63 -23.03
C VAL A 429 -36.60 -5.55 -21.86
N LYS A 430 -37.89 -5.86 -21.71
CA LYS A 430 -38.44 -6.73 -20.64
C LYS A 430 -38.22 -6.20 -19.22
N THR A 431 -38.03 -4.89 -19.04
CA THR A 431 -38.04 -4.24 -17.72
C THR A 431 -39.32 -3.41 -17.54
N PRO A 432 -39.87 -3.31 -16.31
CA PRO A 432 -41.07 -2.50 -16.06
C PRO A 432 -40.85 -1.00 -16.30
N GLU A 433 -39.64 -0.53 -15.99
CA GLU A 433 -39.24 0.87 -16.13
C GLU A 433 -38.12 1.00 -17.16
N PRO A 434 -38.24 1.92 -18.13
CA PRO A 434 -37.19 2.17 -19.10
C PRO A 434 -36.01 2.89 -18.44
N LEU A 435 -34.79 2.62 -18.91
CA LEU A 435 -33.60 3.32 -18.44
C LEU A 435 -33.64 4.78 -18.91
N PRO A 436 -33.62 5.79 -18.02
CA PRO A 436 -33.61 7.19 -18.41
C PRO A 436 -32.40 7.54 -19.29
N LYS A 437 -32.53 8.51 -20.19
CA LYS A 437 -31.38 8.94 -21.03
C LYS A 437 -30.23 9.51 -20.19
N ASP A 438 -30.54 10.23 -19.11
CA ASP A 438 -29.54 10.83 -18.21
C ASP A 438 -28.76 9.80 -17.37
N ASN A 439 -29.19 8.54 -17.42
CA ASN A 439 -28.57 7.39 -16.79
C ASN A 439 -27.58 6.66 -17.72
N ILE A 440 -27.26 7.28 -18.86
CA ILE A 440 -26.32 6.79 -19.86
C ILE A 440 -25.31 7.89 -20.15
N LEU A 441 -24.04 7.50 -20.29
CA LEU A 441 -22.93 8.39 -20.65
C LEU A 441 -22.13 7.72 -21.78
N ILE A 442 -22.06 8.35 -22.96
CA ILE A 442 -21.19 7.84 -24.03
C ILE A 442 -19.73 8.20 -23.77
N THR A 443 -18.83 7.34 -24.22
CA THR A 443 -17.38 7.40 -24.00
C THR A 443 -16.61 7.02 -25.26
N SER A 444 -15.31 7.34 -25.29
CA SER A 444 -14.35 6.93 -26.31
C SER A 444 -14.04 5.43 -26.19
N GLY A 445 -15.02 4.60 -26.56
CA GLY A 445 -14.99 3.15 -26.42
C GLY A 445 -15.22 2.67 -24.99
N ALA A 446 -15.35 1.34 -24.83
CA ALA A 446 -15.48 0.71 -23.51
C ALA A 446 -14.18 0.85 -22.68
N ILE A 447 -13.02 0.99 -23.33
CA ILE A 447 -11.75 1.19 -22.62
C ILE A 447 -11.78 2.47 -21.76
N GLN A 448 -12.37 3.56 -22.28
CA GLN A 448 -12.56 4.76 -21.49
C GLN A 448 -13.69 4.58 -20.46
N ALA A 449 -14.78 3.89 -20.82
CA ALA A 449 -15.87 3.60 -19.89
C ALA A 449 -15.38 2.88 -18.63
N ASN A 450 -14.62 1.80 -18.82
CA ASN A 450 -14.01 1.01 -17.75
C ASN A 450 -13.02 1.85 -16.94
N PHE A 451 -12.12 2.60 -17.61
CA PHE A 451 -11.16 3.46 -16.93
C PHE A 451 -11.87 4.48 -16.03
N LEU A 452 -12.82 5.23 -16.57
CA LEU A 452 -13.56 6.27 -15.84
C LEU A 452 -14.29 5.68 -14.64
N LEU A 453 -14.95 4.53 -14.83
CA LEU A 453 -15.68 3.89 -13.76
C LEU A 453 -14.75 3.50 -12.60
N HIS A 454 -13.63 2.84 -12.89
CA HIS A 454 -12.67 2.44 -11.85
C HIS A 454 -12.01 3.66 -11.21
N TYR A 455 -11.57 4.63 -12.03
CA TYR A 455 -10.91 5.86 -11.57
C TYR A 455 -11.80 6.73 -10.68
N THR A 456 -13.11 6.75 -10.91
CA THR A 456 -14.05 7.58 -10.13
C THR A 456 -14.63 6.88 -8.91
N LEU A 457 -14.73 5.54 -8.94
CA LEU A 457 -15.37 4.78 -7.87
C LEU A 457 -14.39 4.19 -6.88
N VAL A 458 -13.13 3.95 -7.23
CA VAL A 458 -12.18 3.17 -6.42
C VAL A 458 -10.99 4.05 -6.01
N GLY A 459 -10.44 3.83 -4.81
CA GLY A 459 -9.24 4.50 -4.32
C GLY A 459 -8.48 3.70 -3.25
N PRO A 460 -7.43 4.30 -2.65
CA PRO A 460 -6.61 3.63 -1.64
C PRO A 460 -7.43 3.12 -0.46
N GLY A 461 -7.21 1.87 -0.07
CA GLY A 461 -7.93 1.21 1.03
C GLY A 461 -9.23 0.52 0.63
N ASP A 462 -9.71 0.69 -0.60
CA ASP A 462 -10.83 -0.07 -1.13
C ASP A 462 -10.40 -1.49 -1.53
N HIS A 463 -11.33 -2.43 -1.46
CA HIS A 463 -11.17 -3.79 -1.97
C HIS A 463 -12.08 -4.03 -3.19
N VAL A 464 -11.52 -4.61 -4.26
CA VAL A 464 -12.22 -4.92 -5.52
C VAL A 464 -12.10 -6.41 -5.81
N ILE A 465 -13.21 -7.06 -6.16
CA ILE A 465 -13.25 -8.46 -6.56
C ILE A 465 -13.46 -8.51 -8.06
N VAL A 466 -12.60 -9.23 -8.80
CA VAL A 466 -12.65 -9.28 -10.27
C VAL A 466 -12.74 -10.72 -10.74
N HIS A 467 -13.75 -11.05 -11.53
CA HIS A 467 -13.81 -12.33 -12.24
C HIS A 467 -12.54 -12.50 -13.09
N TYR A 468 -11.90 -13.65 -12.99
CA TYR A 468 -10.65 -13.98 -13.64
C TYR A 468 -10.66 -15.37 -14.31
N PRO A 469 -10.09 -15.56 -15.52
CA PRO A 469 -9.39 -14.57 -16.34
C PRO A 469 -10.33 -13.51 -16.91
N THR A 470 -9.81 -12.33 -17.19
CA THR A 470 -10.61 -11.26 -17.83
C THR A 470 -9.71 -10.25 -18.54
N TYR A 471 -10.32 -9.24 -19.15
CA TYR A 471 -9.63 -8.11 -19.75
C TYR A 471 -8.81 -7.33 -18.70
N GLN A 472 -7.50 -7.16 -18.94
CA GLN A 472 -6.54 -6.69 -17.94
C GLN A 472 -6.92 -5.39 -17.22
N GLN A 473 -7.51 -4.44 -17.96
CA GLN A 473 -7.94 -3.16 -17.40
C GLN A 473 -8.87 -3.30 -16.18
N LEU A 474 -9.71 -4.35 -16.17
CA LEU A 474 -10.73 -4.57 -15.15
C LEU A 474 -10.15 -4.92 -13.77
N TYR A 475 -8.86 -5.27 -13.68
CA TYR A 475 -8.15 -5.39 -12.40
C TYR A 475 -6.99 -4.39 -12.27
N SER A 476 -6.18 -4.18 -13.31
CA SER A 476 -4.96 -3.37 -13.19
C SER A 476 -5.20 -1.88 -12.93
N VAL A 477 -6.31 -1.30 -13.41
CA VAL A 477 -6.62 0.11 -13.12
C VAL A 477 -6.89 0.31 -11.63
N SER A 478 -7.67 -0.59 -11.02
CA SER A 478 -7.92 -0.55 -9.57
C SER A 478 -6.66 -0.75 -8.74
N GLU A 479 -5.76 -1.66 -9.15
CA GLU A 479 -4.47 -1.84 -8.50
C GLU A 479 -3.61 -0.57 -8.59
N SER A 480 -3.56 0.05 -9.77
CA SER A 480 -2.75 1.25 -10.04
C SER A 480 -3.12 2.45 -9.18
N ILE A 481 -4.39 2.55 -8.77
CA ILE A 481 -4.91 3.63 -7.91
C ILE A 481 -4.89 3.26 -6.41
N GLY A 482 -4.26 2.14 -6.06
CA GLY A 482 -3.96 1.74 -4.69
C GLY A 482 -5.04 0.88 -4.00
N ALA A 483 -6.00 0.34 -4.75
CA ALA A 483 -6.95 -0.62 -4.19
C ALA A 483 -6.36 -2.04 -4.15
N GLU A 484 -6.83 -2.83 -3.19
CA GLU A 484 -6.53 -4.26 -3.15
C GLU A 484 -7.48 -5.01 -4.09
N VAL A 485 -6.94 -5.92 -4.90
CA VAL A 485 -7.72 -6.71 -5.85
C VAL A 485 -7.65 -8.20 -5.55
N SER A 486 -8.82 -8.83 -5.36
CA SER A 486 -8.96 -10.28 -5.30
C SER A 486 -9.47 -10.82 -6.65
N LEU A 487 -8.75 -11.80 -7.20
CA LEU A 487 -9.13 -12.47 -8.45
C LEU A 487 -10.04 -13.67 -8.15
N TRP A 488 -11.29 -13.58 -8.57
CA TRP A 488 -12.30 -14.64 -8.45
C TRP A 488 -12.21 -15.60 -9.64
N LYS A 489 -11.57 -16.75 -9.43
CA LYS A 489 -11.10 -17.61 -10.53
C LYS A 489 -12.21 -18.52 -11.06
N ALA A 490 -12.49 -18.42 -12.37
CA ALA A 490 -13.33 -19.37 -13.08
C ALA A 490 -12.57 -20.70 -13.32
N LYS A 491 -13.29 -21.82 -13.23
CA LYS A 491 -12.69 -23.17 -13.34
C LYS A 491 -12.93 -23.78 -14.71
N GLU A 492 -11.88 -24.15 -15.43
CA GLU A 492 -11.99 -24.82 -16.73
C GLU A 492 -12.80 -26.12 -16.64
N ASP A 493 -12.49 -26.96 -15.66
CA ASP A 493 -13.13 -28.28 -15.48
C ASP A 493 -14.64 -28.18 -15.23
N ASP A 494 -15.13 -26.99 -14.88
CA ASP A 494 -16.54 -26.65 -14.76
C ASP A 494 -16.98 -25.62 -15.83
N LYS A 495 -16.42 -25.72 -17.05
CA LYS A 495 -16.81 -24.91 -18.21
C LYS A 495 -16.70 -23.38 -18.00
N TRP A 496 -15.70 -22.95 -17.23
CA TRP A 496 -15.47 -21.55 -16.86
C TRP A 496 -16.61 -20.92 -16.04
N THR A 497 -17.33 -21.72 -15.26
CA THR A 497 -18.31 -21.21 -14.29
C THR A 497 -17.64 -20.47 -13.13
N LEU A 498 -18.45 -19.64 -12.48
CA LEU A 498 -18.10 -18.84 -11.33
C LEU A 498 -18.77 -19.40 -10.07
N ASP A 499 -17.98 -19.65 -9.03
CA ASP A 499 -18.48 -20.18 -7.75
C ASP A 499 -18.90 -19.04 -6.81
N THR A 500 -20.22 -18.87 -6.62
CA THR A 500 -20.78 -17.81 -5.77
C THR A 500 -20.45 -17.99 -4.28
N LYS A 501 -20.08 -19.20 -3.83
CA LYS A 501 -19.57 -19.41 -2.46
C LYS A 501 -18.16 -18.88 -2.29
N GLU A 502 -17.33 -19.01 -3.33
CA GLU A 502 -16.01 -18.40 -3.34
C GLU A 502 -16.14 -16.88 -3.29
N LEU A 503 -17.07 -16.29 -4.05
CA LEU A 503 -17.37 -14.87 -3.98
C LEU A 503 -17.73 -14.42 -2.55
N GLU A 504 -18.61 -15.14 -1.84
CA GLU A 504 -18.93 -14.81 -0.44
C GLU A 504 -17.69 -14.82 0.46
N SER A 505 -16.75 -15.75 0.24
CA SER A 505 -15.51 -15.85 1.02
C SER A 505 -14.50 -14.73 0.72
N LEU A 506 -14.56 -14.14 -0.48
CA LEU A 506 -13.69 -13.05 -0.90
C LEU A 506 -14.16 -11.69 -0.37
N ILE A 507 -15.44 -11.57 0.00
CA ILE A 507 -16.00 -10.30 0.50
C ILE A 507 -15.44 -9.93 1.86
N ARG A 508 -15.02 -8.67 1.95
CA ARG A 508 -14.45 -7.98 3.12
C ARG A 508 -15.27 -6.74 3.47
N PRO A 509 -15.18 -6.20 4.70
CA PRO A 509 -15.90 -4.98 5.10
C PRO A 509 -15.64 -3.75 4.22
N ASN A 510 -14.49 -3.68 3.55
CA ASN A 510 -14.11 -2.60 2.63
C ASN A 510 -14.31 -2.97 1.15
N THR A 511 -15.06 -4.04 0.84
CA THR A 511 -15.34 -4.42 -0.56
C THR A 511 -16.28 -3.42 -1.19
N LYS A 512 -15.82 -2.79 -2.27
CA LYS A 512 -16.54 -1.69 -2.92
C LYS A 512 -17.11 -2.06 -4.27
N LEU A 513 -16.40 -2.92 -5.01
CA LEU A 513 -16.70 -3.21 -6.40
C LEU A 513 -16.51 -4.70 -6.69
N ILE A 514 -17.51 -5.32 -7.32
CA ILE A 514 -17.42 -6.64 -7.96
C ILE A 514 -17.44 -6.43 -9.47
N VAL A 515 -16.47 -6.98 -10.18
CA VAL A 515 -16.27 -6.75 -11.62
C VAL A 515 -16.46 -8.05 -12.39
N LEU A 516 -17.31 -7.99 -13.41
CA LEU A 516 -17.67 -9.09 -14.31
C LEU A 516 -17.35 -8.69 -15.75
N ASN A 517 -17.05 -9.67 -16.60
CA ASN A 517 -17.04 -9.52 -18.05
C ASN A 517 -17.93 -10.62 -18.65
N ASN A 518 -19.03 -10.22 -19.31
CA ASN A 518 -20.08 -11.14 -19.73
C ASN A 518 -20.71 -10.75 -21.08
N PRO A 519 -20.49 -11.50 -22.17
CA PRO A 519 -19.60 -12.68 -22.30
C PRO A 519 -18.12 -12.39 -21.98
N GLN A 520 -17.41 -13.41 -21.50
CA GLN A 520 -16.05 -13.29 -20.98
C GLN A 520 -14.97 -13.34 -22.08
N ASN A 521 -13.99 -12.44 -22.02
CA ASN A 521 -12.71 -12.52 -22.74
C ASN A 521 -11.65 -13.12 -21.81
N PRO A 522 -10.98 -14.24 -22.16
CA PRO A 522 -10.88 -14.83 -23.50
C PRO A 522 -11.82 -16.00 -23.82
N THR A 523 -12.58 -16.50 -22.85
CA THR A 523 -13.22 -17.84 -22.91
C THR A 523 -14.46 -17.92 -23.80
N GLY A 524 -15.16 -16.81 -24.02
CA GLY A 524 -16.49 -16.79 -24.65
C GLY A 524 -17.60 -17.41 -23.78
N ALA A 525 -17.33 -17.62 -22.49
CA ALA A 525 -18.29 -18.11 -21.51
C ALA A 525 -19.30 -17.01 -21.15
N THR A 526 -20.49 -17.43 -20.71
CA THR A 526 -21.59 -16.55 -20.30
C THR A 526 -21.98 -16.85 -18.86
N ILE A 527 -22.36 -15.82 -18.10
CA ILE A 527 -22.86 -15.97 -16.73
C ILE A 527 -24.40 -16.08 -16.77
N PRO A 528 -24.99 -17.23 -16.40
CA PRO A 528 -26.43 -17.46 -16.46
C PRO A 528 -27.23 -16.49 -15.59
N ARG A 529 -28.52 -16.32 -15.91
CA ARG A 529 -29.45 -15.48 -15.13
C ARG A 529 -29.46 -15.82 -13.64
N ALA A 530 -29.49 -17.12 -13.31
CA ALA A 530 -29.54 -17.58 -11.92
C ALA A 530 -28.28 -17.14 -11.15
N THR A 531 -27.10 -17.34 -11.73
CA THR A 531 -25.83 -16.93 -11.12
C THR A 531 -25.72 -15.41 -10.99
N LEU A 532 -26.16 -14.64 -12.00
CA LEU A 532 -26.20 -13.18 -11.89
C LEU A 532 -27.13 -12.72 -10.75
N GLN A 533 -28.25 -13.41 -10.54
CA GLN A 533 -29.15 -13.12 -9.41
C GLN A 533 -28.48 -13.43 -8.07
N GLU A 534 -27.78 -14.56 -7.95
CA GLU A 534 -27.02 -14.90 -6.73
C GLU A 534 -25.94 -13.85 -6.41
N ILE A 535 -25.21 -13.37 -7.44
CA ILE A 535 -24.21 -12.31 -7.27
C ILE A 535 -24.87 -11.01 -6.76
N ILE A 536 -26.03 -10.64 -7.31
CA ILE A 536 -26.81 -9.49 -6.83
C ILE A 536 -27.24 -9.69 -5.38
N ASP A 537 -27.76 -10.87 -5.04
CA ASP A 537 -28.23 -11.17 -3.69
C ASP A 537 -27.07 -11.07 -2.67
N ILE A 538 -25.87 -11.51 -3.04
CA ILE A 538 -24.65 -11.37 -2.24
C ILE A 538 -24.24 -9.89 -2.11
N ALA A 539 -24.13 -9.17 -3.23
CA ALA A 539 -23.70 -7.76 -3.25
C ALA A 539 -24.66 -6.84 -2.49
N SER A 540 -25.96 -7.11 -2.57
CA SER A 540 -27.02 -6.31 -1.94
C SER A 540 -26.91 -6.26 -0.42
N ARG A 541 -26.33 -7.28 0.23
CA ARG A 541 -26.17 -7.36 1.70
C ARG A 541 -25.26 -6.25 2.24
N GLN A 542 -24.34 -5.74 1.43
CA GLN A 542 -23.40 -4.67 1.78
C GLN A 542 -23.44 -3.50 0.79
N SER A 543 -24.47 -3.42 -0.06
CA SER A 543 -24.62 -2.39 -1.09
C SER A 543 -23.41 -2.27 -2.03
N ILE A 544 -22.74 -3.38 -2.34
CA ILE A 544 -21.54 -3.43 -3.17
C ILE A 544 -21.91 -3.11 -4.63
N ILE A 545 -21.12 -2.27 -5.30
CA ILE A 545 -21.34 -1.94 -6.72
C ILE A 545 -20.95 -3.16 -7.57
N ILE A 546 -21.79 -3.51 -8.55
CA ILE A 546 -21.44 -4.54 -9.55
C ILE A 546 -21.20 -3.86 -10.89
N HIS A 547 -19.98 -3.95 -11.39
CA HIS A 547 -19.59 -3.54 -12.73
C HIS A 547 -19.60 -4.75 -13.67
N ALA A 548 -20.41 -4.72 -14.73
CA ALA A 548 -20.38 -5.72 -15.79
C ALA A 548 -19.97 -5.11 -17.13
N ASP A 549 -18.80 -5.50 -17.63
CA ASP A 549 -18.37 -5.22 -19.00
C ASP A 549 -19.09 -6.19 -19.95
N GLU A 550 -20.00 -5.64 -20.76
CA GLU A 550 -20.88 -6.36 -21.68
C GLU A 550 -20.54 -6.07 -23.17
N VAL A 551 -19.27 -5.81 -23.51
CA VAL A 551 -18.88 -5.45 -24.91
C VAL A 551 -19.23 -6.52 -25.95
N TYR A 552 -19.28 -7.80 -25.58
CA TYR A 552 -19.64 -8.89 -26.50
C TYR A 552 -21.15 -9.10 -26.62
N ARG A 553 -21.97 -8.41 -25.81
CA ARG A 553 -23.44 -8.42 -25.96
C ARG A 553 -23.82 -7.54 -27.17
N PRO A 554 -24.76 -7.95 -28.04
CA PRO A 554 -25.64 -9.13 -27.98
C PRO A 554 -25.21 -10.28 -28.90
N LEU A 555 -23.92 -10.54 -29.07
CA LEU A 555 -23.41 -11.58 -29.99
C LEU A 555 -23.52 -12.98 -29.38
N PHE A 556 -24.74 -13.50 -29.29
CA PHE A 556 -25.05 -14.84 -28.80
C PHE A 556 -25.31 -15.79 -29.98
N HIS A 557 -24.29 -16.54 -30.41
CA HIS A 557 -24.39 -17.41 -31.59
C HIS A 557 -24.74 -18.86 -31.26
N SER A 558 -24.49 -19.31 -30.02
CA SER A 558 -24.70 -20.71 -29.59
C SER A 558 -25.58 -20.84 -28.34
N ILE A 559 -26.36 -19.80 -28.04
CA ILE A 559 -27.34 -19.79 -26.94
C ILE A 559 -28.56 -18.95 -27.35
N ALA A 560 -29.76 -19.52 -27.24
CA ALA A 560 -31.00 -18.85 -27.62
C ALA A 560 -31.62 -18.10 -26.43
N PRO A 561 -32.40 -17.02 -26.65
CA PRO A 561 -33.09 -16.30 -25.58
C PRO A 561 -34.08 -17.12 -24.73
N THR A 562 -34.47 -18.31 -25.20
CA THR A 562 -35.33 -19.27 -24.50
C THR A 562 -34.55 -20.27 -23.65
N ASP A 563 -33.22 -20.31 -23.78
CA ASP A 563 -32.34 -21.16 -22.99
C ASP A 563 -32.27 -20.65 -21.54
N PRO A 564 -32.46 -21.49 -20.50
CA PRO A 564 -32.31 -21.10 -19.11
C PRO A 564 -30.96 -20.46 -18.77
N GLU A 565 -29.93 -20.82 -19.53
CA GLU A 565 -28.57 -20.32 -19.35
C GLU A 565 -28.33 -18.96 -20.03
N PHE A 566 -29.34 -18.41 -20.74
CA PHE A 566 -29.19 -17.17 -21.48
C PHE A 566 -28.94 -15.97 -20.54
N PRO A 567 -27.82 -15.24 -20.70
CA PRO A 567 -27.50 -14.11 -19.83
C PRO A 567 -28.33 -12.87 -20.20
N PRO A 568 -29.14 -12.31 -19.28
CA PRO A 568 -29.66 -10.96 -19.43
C PRO A 568 -28.52 -9.93 -19.29
N SER A 569 -28.78 -8.67 -19.66
CA SER A 569 -27.90 -7.61 -19.15
C SER A 569 -28.07 -7.52 -17.65
N LEU A 570 -26.99 -7.21 -16.91
CA LEU A 570 -27.06 -7.02 -15.46
C LEU A 570 -28.08 -5.94 -15.09
N LEU A 571 -28.20 -4.88 -15.90
CA LEU A 571 -29.23 -3.86 -15.70
C LEU A 571 -30.65 -4.46 -15.79
N SER A 572 -30.91 -5.48 -16.58
CA SER A 572 -32.27 -6.03 -16.65
C SER A 572 -32.72 -6.75 -15.36
N LEU A 573 -31.84 -6.95 -14.38
CA LEU A 573 -32.14 -7.59 -13.09
C LEU A 573 -32.52 -6.59 -11.98
N GLY A 574 -32.48 -5.28 -12.25
CA GLY A 574 -33.06 -4.26 -11.38
C GLY A 574 -32.27 -3.95 -10.11
N TYR A 575 -31.02 -4.39 -9.99
CA TYR A 575 -30.16 -3.97 -8.89
C TYR A 575 -29.73 -2.52 -9.08
N GLU A 576 -29.96 -1.67 -8.07
CA GLU A 576 -29.70 -0.23 -8.16
C GLU A 576 -28.22 0.09 -8.39
N ASN A 577 -27.33 -0.61 -7.67
CA ASN A 577 -25.87 -0.42 -7.77
C ASN A 577 -25.23 -1.27 -8.89
N ALA A 578 -26.01 -1.69 -9.88
CA ALA A 578 -25.48 -2.27 -11.11
C ALA A 578 -25.05 -1.17 -12.08
N VAL A 579 -23.87 -1.34 -12.67
CA VAL A 579 -23.34 -0.50 -13.75
C VAL A 579 -22.80 -1.40 -14.85
N VAL A 580 -23.13 -1.07 -16.09
CA VAL A 580 -22.66 -1.79 -17.26
C VAL A 580 -21.85 -0.88 -18.17
N THR A 581 -20.81 -1.43 -18.76
CA THR A 581 -20.06 -0.81 -19.85
C THR A 581 -20.20 -1.63 -21.12
N SER A 582 -20.22 -0.99 -22.28
CA SER A 582 -20.22 -1.69 -23.57
C SER A 582 -19.72 -0.75 -24.68
N SER A 583 -19.63 -1.26 -25.91
CA SER A 583 -19.12 -0.49 -27.04
C SER A 583 -19.59 -0.95 -28.41
N MET A 584 -19.40 -0.08 -29.39
CA MET A 584 -19.58 -0.37 -30.81
C MET A 584 -18.48 -1.27 -31.39
N SER A 585 -17.41 -1.56 -30.63
CA SER A 585 -16.19 -2.18 -31.18
C SER A 585 -16.33 -3.67 -31.45
N LYS A 586 -16.99 -4.43 -30.58
CA LYS A 586 -16.98 -5.91 -30.65
C LYS A 586 -18.22 -6.44 -31.37
N ALA A 587 -19.38 -6.41 -30.73
CA ALA A 587 -20.61 -6.96 -31.31
C ALA A 587 -21.11 -6.22 -32.55
N TYR A 588 -20.75 -4.94 -32.72
CA TYR A 588 -21.28 -4.05 -33.76
C TYR A 588 -20.28 -3.74 -34.90
N SER A 589 -19.11 -4.39 -34.97
CA SER A 589 -18.13 -4.25 -36.07
C SER A 589 -17.58 -2.83 -36.32
N LEU A 590 -17.72 -1.91 -35.37
CA LEU A 590 -17.39 -0.50 -35.54
C LEU A 590 -16.31 -0.08 -34.52
N ALA A 591 -15.20 -0.82 -34.49
CA ALA A 591 -14.07 -0.49 -33.62
C ALA A 591 -13.45 0.87 -33.96
N GLY A 592 -13.41 1.26 -35.24
CA GLY A 592 -12.75 2.49 -35.71
C GLY A 592 -13.36 3.79 -35.21
N ILE A 593 -14.67 3.84 -34.92
CA ILE A 593 -15.35 5.08 -34.47
C ILE A 593 -15.18 5.35 -32.97
N ARG A 594 -14.55 4.44 -32.21
CA ARG A 594 -14.26 4.61 -30.79
C ARG A 594 -15.47 5.05 -29.95
N VAL A 595 -16.67 4.48 -30.14
CA VAL A 595 -17.85 4.77 -29.29
C VAL A 595 -18.12 3.63 -28.32
N GLY A 596 -18.26 3.99 -27.04
CA GLY A 596 -18.73 3.13 -25.97
C GLY A 596 -19.65 3.90 -25.01
N TRP A 597 -20.08 3.25 -23.93
CA TRP A 597 -20.94 3.90 -22.95
C TRP A 597 -20.86 3.24 -21.57
N ILE A 598 -21.26 4.01 -20.56
CA ILE A 598 -21.58 3.58 -19.20
C ILE A 598 -23.10 3.73 -19.01
N ALA A 599 -23.75 2.72 -18.45
CA ALA A 599 -25.18 2.77 -18.13
C ALA A 599 -25.43 2.21 -16.71
N SER A 600 -26.27 2.89 -15.93
CA SER A 600 -26.60 2.50 -14.55
C SER A 600 -27.95 3.05 -14.15
N ARG A 601 -28.73 2.35 -13.30
CA ARG A 601 -29.93 2.95 -12.69
C ARG A 601 -29.59 3.99 -11.63
N ASN A 602 -28.44 3.82 -10.98
CA ASN A 602 -27.92 4.79 -10.06
C ASN A 602 -27.32 5.98 -10.83
N LYS A 603 -28.10 7.06 -10.92
CA LYS A 603 -27.70 8.30 -11.59
C LYS A 603 -26.43 8.91 -10.98
N GLU A 604 -26.19 8.74 -9.69
CA GLU A 604 -24.99 9.30 -9.03
C GLU A 604 -23.70 8.67 -9.55
N ILE A 605 -23.71 7.39 -9.91
CA ILE A 605 -22.55 6.73 -10.55
C ILE A 605 -22.24 7.40 -11.88
N ILE A 606 -23.28 7.66 -12.69
CA ILE A 606 -23.14 8.31 -13.99
C ILE A 606 -22.63 9.75 -13.85
N ASP A 607 -23.17 10.49 -12.89
CA ASP A 607 -22.76 11.87 -12.64
C ASP A 607 -21.29 11.96 -12.17
N LYS A 608 -20.84 11.03 -11.32
CA LYS A 608 -19.42 10.90 -10.94
C LYS A 608 -18.53 10.62 -12.15
N CYS A 609 -18.94 9.67 -13.01
CA CYS A 609 -18.20 9.34 -14.22
C CYS A 609 -18.13 10.53 -15.19
N MET A 610 -19.20 11.33 -15.29
CA MET A 610 -19.25 12.52 -16.11
C MET A 610 -18.24 13.58 -15.62
N VAL A 611 -18.18 13.85 -14.30
CA VAL A 611 -17.15 14.75 -13.72
C VAL A 611 -15.74 14.21 -13.96
N GLY A 612 -15.53 12.89 -13.78
CA GLY A 612 -14.24 12.27 -14.07
C GLY A 612 -13.82 12.39 -15.54
N ARG A 613 -14.78 12.40 -16.47
CA ARG A 613 -14.50 12.48 -17.90
C ARG A 613 -13.96 13.84 -18.34
N ASP A 614 -14.26 14.91 -17.60
CA ASP A 614 -13.72 16.25 -17.86
C ASP A 614 -12.18 16.28 -17.83
N TYR A 615 -11.56 15.35 -17.10
CA TYR A 615 -10.10 15.18 -17.02
C TYR A 615 -9.50 14.29 -18.12
N THR A 616 -10.32 13.66 -18.96
CA THR A 616 -9.83 12.69 -19.96
C THR A 616 -10.14 13.11 -21.39
N THR A 617 -11.42 13.25 -21.76
CA THR A 617 -11.80 13.53 -23.16
C THR A 617 -12.89 14.57 -23.36
N ILE A 618 -13.56 15.04 -22.29
CA ILE A 618 -14.71 15.97 -22.32
C ILE A 618 -15.96 15.36 -22.99
N SER A 619 -15.90 14.98 -24.27
CA SER A 619 -16.99 14.40 -25.05
C SER A 619 -16.50 13.41 -26.11
N VAL A 620 -17.44 12.74 -26.78
CA VAL A 620 -17.18 11.91 -27.97
C VAL A 620 -17.37 12.76 -29.22
N SER A 621 -16.62 12.45 -30.28
CA SER A 621 -16.74 13.11 -31.60
C SER A 621 -18.18 13.05 -32.14
N GLN A 622 -18.66 14.17 -32.69
CA GLN A 622 -20.00 14.23 -33.30
C GLN A 622 -20.15 13.31 -34.51
N LEU A 623 -19.06 13.01 -35.23
CA LEU A 623 -19.09 12.09 -36.37
C LEU A 623 -19.22 10.64 -35.88
N ASP A 624 -18.49 10.30 -34.83
CA ASP A 624 -18.51 8.97 -34.23
C ASP A 624 -19.87 8.70 -33.58
N ASP A 625 -20.43 9.68 -32.86
CA ASP A 625 -21.80 9.64 -32.32
C ASP A 625 -22.83 9.44 -33.44
N ALA A 626 -22.73 10.18 -34.55
CA ALA A 626 -23.68 10.04 -35.68
C ALA A 626 -23.64 8.64 -36.30
N VAL A 627 -22.44 8.08 -36.54
CA VAL A 627 -22.30 6.72 -37.08
C VAL A 627 -22.83 5.68 -36.10
N ALA A 628 -22.55 5.84 -34.80
CA ALA A 628 -23.08 4.94 -33.77
C ALA A 628 -24.60 5.04 -33.64
N SER A 629 -25.16 6.24 -33.71
CA SER A 629 -26.61 6.50 -33.74
C SER A 629 -27.27 5.79 -34.92
N PHE A 630 -26.69 5.93 -36.12
CA PHE A 630 -27.17 5.25 -37.33
C PHE A 630 -27.11 3.72 -37.20
N ALA A 631 -26.02 3.19 -36.64
CA ALA A 631 -25.85 1.75 -36.45
C ALA A 631 -26.86 1.14 -35.45
N LEU A 632 -27.21 1.89 -34.39
CA LEU A 632 -28.17 1.49 -33.37
C LEU A 632 -29.62 1.82 -33.74
N ALA A 633 -29.86 2.44 -34.89
CA ALA A 633 -31.20 2.73 -35.38
C ALA A 633 -32.00 1.45 -35.66
N PRO A 634 -33.33 1.43 -35.40
CA PRO A 634 -34.17 0.27 -35.69
C PRO A 634 -34.06 -0.25 -37.12
N HIS A 635 -33.84 0.65 -38.08
CA HIS A 635 -33.68 0.29 -39.50
C HIS A 635 -32.31 -0.31 -39.85
N THR A 636 -31.29 -0.24 -38.97
CA THR A 636 -29.93 -0.75 -39.23
C THR A 636 -29.53 -1.90 -38.30
N ILE A 637 -29.84 -1.80 -37.01
CA ILE A 637 -29.30 -2.68 -35.96
C ILE A 637 -29.56 -4.17 -36.23
N HIS A 638 -30.73 -4.52 -36.78
CA HIS A 638 -31.09 -5.90 -37.06
C HIS A 638 -30.28 -6.51 -38.20
N GLY A 639 -30.03 -5.75 -39.28
CA GLY A 639 -29.20 -6.18 -40.40
C GLY A 639 -27.75 -6.40 -39.96
N LEU A 640 -27.21 -5.43 -39.21
CA LEU A 640 -25.86 -5.49 -38.65
C LEU A 640 -25.65 -6.70 -37.73
N LEU A 641 -26.51 -6.89 -36.73
CA LEU A 641 -26.38 -8.00 -35.79
C LEU A 641 -26.63 -9.35 -36.46
N SER A 642 -27.57 -9.45 -37.42
CA SER A 642 -27.82 -10.70 -38.15
C SER A 642 -26.59 -11.13 -38.95
N ARG A 643 -25.93 -10.19 -39.64
CA ARG A 643 -24.64 -10.44 -40.32
C ARG A 643 -23.62 -11.00 -39.33
N ASN A 644 -23.40 -10.30 -38.22
CA ASN A 644 -22.34 -10.64 -37.27
C ASN A 644 -22.59 -11.98 -36.56
N ILE A 645 -23.84 -12.26 -36.18
CA ILE A 645 -24.22 -13.56 -35.59
C ILE A 645 -24.04 -14.69 -36.60
N GLN A 646 -24.42 -14.48 -37.87
CA GLN A 646 -24.23 -15.49 -38.90
C GLN A 646 -22.75 -15.76 -39.16
N LEU A 647 -21.93 -14.71 -39.23
CA LEU A 647 -20.48 -14.82 -39.37
C LEU A 647 -19.88 -15.62 -38.20
N ALA A 648 -20.28 -15.30 -36.96
CA ALA A 648 -19.81 -16.02 -35.77
C ALA A 648 -20.21 -17.51 -35.80
N LYS A 649 -21.44 -17.84 -36.20
CA LYS A 649 -21.88 -19.25 -36.36
C LYS A 649 -21.04 -20.00 -37.37
N THR A 650 -20.94 -19.46 -38.60
CA THR A 650 -20.18 -20.07 -39.69
C THR A 650 -18.72 -20.30 -39.28
N ASN A 651 -18.09 -19.29 -38.70
CA ASN A 651 -16.68 -19.39 -38.34
C ASN A 651 -16.43 -20.28 -37.12
N LEU A 652 -17.34 -20.33 -36.15
CA LEU A 652 -17.23 -21.24 -35.02
C LEU A 652 -17.23 -22.71 -35.47
N GLU A 653 -18.05 -23.07 -36.47
CA GLU A 653 -18.06 -24.42 -37.05
C GLU A 653 -16.69 -24.80 -37.66
N LEU A 654 -16.00 -23.83 -38.26
CA LEU A 654 -14.64 -24.03 -38.79
C LEU A 654 -13.61 -24.28 -37.69
N VAL A 655 -13.65 -23.48 -36.62
CA VAL A 655 -12.78 -23.67 -35.45
C VAL A 655 -13.08 -25.00 -34.78
N GLU A 656 -14.35 -25.33 -34.56
CA GLU A 656 -14.76 -26.61 -33.98
C GLU A 656 -14.22 -27.79 -34.78
N LYS A 657 -14.38 -27.78 -36.12
CA LYS A 657 -13.83 -28.83 -36.98
C LYS A 657 -12.31 -28.96 -36.87
N PHE A 658 -11.60 -27.84 -36.72
CA PHE A 658 -10.15 -27.85 -36.46
C PHE A 658 -9.84 -28.51 -35.11
N ILE A 659 -10.49 -28.10 -34.02
CA ILE A 659 -10.26 -28.67 -32.68
C ILE A 659 -10.64 -30.16 -32.65
N GLU A 660 -11.75 -30.58 -33.27
CA GLU A 660 -12.16 -32.00 -33.33
C GLU A 660 -11.12 -32.86 -34.04
N SER A 661 -10.54 -32.36 -35.13
CA SER A 661 -9.49 -33.09 -35.87
C SER A 661 -8.12 -33.10 -35.17
N HIS A 662 -7.93 -32.27 -34.14
CA HIS A 662 -6.66 -32.12 -33.42
C HIS A 662 -6.77 -32.39 -31.91
N ARG A 663 -7.79 -33.15 -31.46
CA ARG A 663 -7.95 -33.54 -30.04
C ARG A 663 -6.77 -34.29 -29.42
N TRP A 664 -5.85 -34.78 -30.25
CA TRP A 664 -4.58 -35.35 -29.79
C TRP A 664 -3.60 -34.31 -29.24
N ALA A 665 -3.78 -33.02 -29.56
CA ALA A 665 -2.91 -31.91 -29.17
C ALA A 665 -3.63 -30.73 -28.51
N CYS A 666 -4.90 -30.51 -28.79
CA CYS A 666 -5.63 -29.38 -28.22
C CYS A 666 -7.02 -29.74 -27.75
N ASP A 667 -7.52 -28.98 -26.78
CA ASP A 667 -8.89 -29.07 -26.28
C ASP A 667 -9.41 -27.68 -25.90
N TRP A 668 -10.72 -27.55 -25.69
CA TRP A 668 -11.35 -26.30 -25.36
C TRP A 668 -12.72 -26.47 -24.69
N VAL A 669 -13.17 -25.42 -24.02
CA VAL A 669 -14.59 -25.24 -23.71
C VAL A 669 -15.19 -24.42 -24.85
N LYS A 670 -16.11 -25.02 -25.62
CA LYS A 670 -16.72 -24.36 -26.79
C LYS A 670 -17.39 -23.03 -26.36
N PRO A 671 -17.03 -21.88 -26.95
CA PRO A 671 -17.62 -20.60 -26.59
C PRO A 671 -19.09 -20.57 -26.99
N ARG A 672 -19.92 -19.93 -26.16
CA ARG A 672 -21.37 -19.80 -26.43
C ARG A 672 -21.76 -18.46 -27.02
N ALA A 673 -20.89 -17.46 -26.83
CA ALA A 673 -21.11 -16.08 -27.22
C ALA A 673 -19.78 -15.35 -27.46
N GLY A 674 -19.88 -14.13 -27.97
CA GLY A 674 -18.72 -13.30 -28.26
C GLY A 674 -17.97 -13.76 -29.51
N THR A 675 -16.69 -13.39 -29.58
CA THR A 675 -15.87 -13.56 -30.79
C THR A 675 -14.59 -14.35 -30.55
N THR A 676 -14.37 -14.80 -29.31
CA THR A 676 -13.10 -15.40 -28.87
C THR A 676 -13.30 -16.81 -28.36
N ALA A 677 -12.30 -17.64 -28.58
CA ALA A 677 -12.16 -18.98 -28.03
C ALA A 677 -10.84 -19.07 -27.26
N PHE A 678 -10.83 -19.82 -26.16
CA PHE A 678 -9.62 -20.06 -25.38
C PHE A 678 -9.26 -21.54 -25.45
N VAL A 679 -8.26 -21.86 -26.27
CA VAL A 679 -7.91 -23.22 -26.65
C VAL A 679 -6.66 -23.65 -25.91
N LYS A 680 -6.70 -24.81 -25.25
CA LYS A 680 -5.59 -25.39 -24.51
C LYS A 680 -4.80 -26.34 -25.40
N PHE A 681 -3.53 -26.05 -25.62
CA PHE A 681 -2.59 -26.92 -26.33
C PHE A 681 -1.73 -27.71 -25.33
N SER A 682 -1.54 -28.99 -25.63
CA SER A 682 -0.81 -29.92 -24.79
C SER A 682 -0.10 -30.99 -25.60
N LYS A 683 1.01 -31.49 -25.05
CA LYS A 683 1.83 -32.55 -25.64
C LYS A 683 2.19 -33.54 -24.55
N MET A 684 1.91 -34.82 -24.81
CA MET A 684 2.10 -35.90 -23.82
C MET A 684 1.40 -35.63 -22.48
N GLY A 685 0.17 -35.07 -22.52
CA GLY A 685 -0.61 -34.73 -21.33
C GLY A 685 -0.06 -33.56 -20.50
N ARG A 686 0.88 -32.78 -21.04
CA ARG A 686 1.45 -31.59 -20.38
C ARG A 686 1.22 -30.34 -21.22
N PRO A 687 0.99 -29.18 -20.60
CA PRO A 687 0.83 -27.92 -21.33
C PRO A 687 2.12 -27.58 -22.10
N VAL A 688 1.95 -27.08 -23.31
CA VAL A 688 3.05 -26.51 -24.10
C VAL A 688 3.43 -25.14 -23.57
N ASP A 689 4.61 -24.64 -23.96
CA ASP A 689 4.95 -23.22 -23.82
C ASP A 689 4.11 -22.43 -24.85
N ASP A 690 3.02 -21.82 -24.40
CA ASP A 690 2.09 -21.11 -25.27
C ASP A 690 2.71 -19.88 -25.92
N VAL A 691 3.68 -19.21 -25.27
CA VAL A 691 4.38 -18.07 -25.85
C VAL A 691 5.20 -18.54 -27.03
N ALA A 692 6.04 -19.56 -26.83
CA ALA A 692 6.86 -20.12 -27.91
C ALA A 692 5.99 -20.66 -29.06
N LEU A 693 4.86 -21.33 -28.75
CA LEU A 693 3.90 -21.77 -29.76
C LEU A 693 3.37 -20.59 -30.59
N CYS A 694 2.94 -19.50 -29.95
CA CYS A 694 2.39 -18.34 -30.65
C CYS A 694 3.45 -17.62 -31.51
N GLU A 695 4.69 -17.50 -31.01
CA GLU A 695 5.83 -16.96 -31.79
C GLU A 695 6.11 -17.82 -33.03
N MET A 696 6.17 -19.14 -32.87
CA MET A 696 6.39 -20.07 -33.98
C MET A 696 5.26 -20.05 -35.02
N LEU A 697 4.01 -19.94 -34.58
CA LEU A 697 2.86 -19.80 -35.48
C LEU A 697 2.93 -18.50 -36.29
N ASN A 698 3.33 -17.40 -35.66
CA ASN A 698 3.52 -16.15 -36.37
C ASN A 698 4.68 -16.25 -37.38
N ASP A 699 5.83 -16.76 -36.95
CA ASP A 699 7.06 -16.73 -37.75
C ASP A 699 7.07 -17.77 -38.88
N LYS A 700 6.58 -18.98 -38.62
CA LYS A 700 6.60 -20.09 -39.59
C LYS A 700 5.32 -20.21 -40.40
N ALA A 701 4.16 -19.93 -39.80
CA ALA A 701 2.86 -20.11 -40.43
C ALA A 701 2.18 -18.78 -40.83
N GLY A 702 2.72 -17.64 -40.40
CA GLY A 702 2.13 -16.32 -40.65
C GLY A 702 0.81 -16.09 -39.92
N VAL A 703 0.55 -16.84 -38.84
CA VAL A 703 -0.72 -16.82 -38.10
C VAL A 703 -0.52 -16.15 -36.73
N LEU A 704 -1.21 -15.04 -36.49
CA LEU A 704 -1.18 -14.36 -35.20
C LEU A 704 -2.35 -14.82 -34.31
N VAL A 705 -1.99 -15.24 -33.10
CA VAL A 705 -2.87 -15.63 -31.99
C VAL A 705 -2.28 -15.05 -30.69
N VAL A 706 -3.00 -15.12 -29.57
CA VAL A 706 -2.52 -14.53 -28.29
C VAL A 706 -2.19 -15.61 -27.26
N PRO A 707 -0.98 -15.62 -26.66
CA PRO A 707 -0.60 -16.57 -25.62
C PRO A 707 -1.34 -16.34 -24.30
N GLY A 708 -1.92 -17.41 -23.77
CA GLY A 708 -2.77 -17.39 -22.58
C GLY A 708 -2.03 -17.00 -21.31
N SER A 709 -0.88 -17.63 -21.07
CA SER A 709 -0.12 -17.45 -19.83
C SER A 709 0.48 -16.05 -19.71
N LYS A 710 0.96 -15.50 -20.82
CA LYS A 710 1.56 -14.15 -20.87
C LYS A 710 0.52 -13.03 -20.82
N CYS A 711 -0.61 -13.20 -21.51
CA CYS A 711 -1.56 -12.10 -21.71
C CYS A 711 -2.78 -12.13 -20.77
N PHE A 712 -3.08 -13.28 -20.16
CA PHE A 712 -4.20 -13.43 -19.23
C PHE A 712 -3.79 -14.02 -17.88
N GLY A 713 -2.63 -14.68 -17.80
CA GLY A 713 -2.17 -15.41 -16.62
C GLY A 713 -1.41 -14.56 -15.59
N ARG A 714 -1.53 -14.96 -14.32
CA ARG A 714 -0.71 -14.55 -13.18
C ARG A 714 -0.15 -15.80 -12.52
N ASP A 715 1.07 -15.72 -12.02
CA ASP A 715 1.73 -16.83 -11.31
C ASP A 715 1.77 -18.16 -12.08
N GLY A 716 1.80 -18.10 -13.41
CA GLY A 716 1.82 -19.27 -14.28
C GLY A 716 0.46 -19.90 -14.58
N ASP A 717 -0.65 -19.20 -14.31
CA ASP A 717 -1.98 -19.56 -14.79
C ASP A 717 -2.03 -19.63 -16.33
N PHE A 718 -2.96 -20.42 -16.87
CA PHE A 718 -3.25 -20.57 -18.31
C PHE A 718 -2.06 -20.95 -19.22
N ARG A 719 -1.10 -21.70 -18.70
CA ARG A 719 -0.05 -22.33 -19.54
C ARG A 719 -0.65 -23.25 -20.59
N GLY A 720 -0.14 -23.12 -21.80
CA GLY A 720 -0.62 -23.87 -22.96
C GLY A 720 -1.90 -23.32 -23.58
N TYR A 721 -2.54 -22.31 -22.99
CA TYR A 721 -3.73 -21.71 -23.61
C TYR A 721 -3.37 -20.69 -24.66
N VAL A 722 -4.21 -20.58 -25.67
CA VAL A 722 -4.10 -19.62 -26.77
C VAL A 722 -5.49 -19.04 -27.03
N ARG A 723 -5.60 -17.71 -27.06
CA ARG A 723 -6.84 -17.04 -27.49
C ARG A 723 -6.86 -16.93 -29.01
N ILE A 724 -7.96 -17.42 -29.58
CA ILE A 724 -8.27 -17.30 -31.01
C ILE A 724 -9.51 -16.41 -31.17
N GLY A 725 -9.35 -15.30 -31.89
CA GLY A 725 -10.44 -14.50 -32.40
C GLY A 725 -10.95 -15.07 -33.71
N TYR A 726 -12.21 -15.51 -33.76
CA TYR A 726 -12.73 -16.28 -34.89
C TYR A 726 -13.79 -15.55 -35.70
N VAL A 727 -14.16 -14.32 -35.37
CA VAL A 727 -15.24 -13.59 -36.07
C VAL A 727 -14.68 -12.56 -37.06
N CYS A 728 -13.47 -12.78 -37.57
CA CYS A 728 -12.93 -12.08 -38.75
C CYS A 728 -13.60 -12.54 -40.06
N GLU A 729 -13.17 -12.02 -41.20
CA GLU A 729 -13.63 -12.51 -42.50
C GLU A 729 -13.39 -14.01 -42.62
N THR A 730 -14.41 -14.78 -43.02
CA THR A 730 -14.34 -16.25 -43.08
C THR A 730 -13.14 -16.74 -43.89
N GLU A 731 -12.81 -16.07 -45.00
CA GLU A 731 -11.66 -16.43 -45.85
C GLU A 731 -10.32 -16.29 -45.10
N VAL A 732 -10.16 -15.28 -44.24
CA VAL A 732 -8.95 -15.11 -43.42
C VAL A 732 -8.84 -16.26 -42.43
N LEU A 733 -9.93 -16.61 -41.75
CA LEU A 733 -9.96 -17.72 -40.81
C LEU A 733 -9.69 -19.07 -41.50
N GLU A 734 -10.28 -19.33 -42.67
CA GLU A 734 -10.05 -20.57 -43.43
C GLU A 734 -8.57 -20.75 -43.78
N LYS A 735 -7.92 -19.68 -44.25
CA LYS A 735 -6.48 -19.68 -44.57
C LYS A 735 -5.62 -19.84 -43.32
N ALA A 736 -5.95 -19.13 -42.24
CA ALA A 736 -5.24 -19.25 -40.96
C ALA A 736 -5.32 -20.67 -40.40
N LEU A 737 -6.52 -21.28 -40.41
CA LEU A 737 -6.72 -22.66 -39.95
C LEU A 737 -6.04 -23.68 -40.88
N ALA A 738 -5.92 -23.40 -42.19
CA ALA A 738 -5.15 -24.25 -43.09
C ALA A 738 -3.66 -24.23 -42.74
N LYS A 739 -3.09 -23.05 -42.52
CA LYS A 739 -1.70 -22.88 -42.07
C LYS A 739 -1.44 -23.51 -40.70
N LEU A 740 -2.40 -23.38 -39.80
CA LEU A 740 -2.34 -24.03 -38.50
C LEU A 740 -2.35 -25.57 -38.64
N ARG A 741 -3.17 -26.15 -39.53
CA ARG A 741 -3.15 -27.60 -39.81
C ARG A 741 -1.80 -28.09 -40.34
N GLU A 742 -1.20 -27.35 -41.27
CA GLU A 742 0.15 -27.65 -41.79
C GLU A 742 1.17 -27.65 -40.65
N PHE A 743 1.18 -26.59 -39.83
CA PHE A 743 2.05 -26.49 -38.65
C PHE A 743 1.84 -27.62 -37.64
N MET A 744 0.59 -28.01 -37.38
CA MET A 744 0.28 -29.14 -36.47
C MET A 744 0.84 -30.47 -36.97
N GLN A 745 0.99 -30.65 -38.29
CA GLN A 745 1.50 -31.88 -38.91
C GLN A 745 3.03 -31.92 -38.98
N GLU A 746 3.66 -30.79 -39.31
CA GLU A 746 5.08 -30.75 -39.66
C GLU A 746 5.98 -30.40 -38.46
N GLU A 747 5.46 -29.64 -37.50
CA GLU A 747 6.30 -28.85 -36.58
C GLU A 747 5.91 -29.05 -35.11
N TYR A 748 4.61 -29.21 -34.81
CA TYR A 748 4.11 -29.22 -33.43
C TYR A 748 4.71 -30.34 -32.55
N VAL A 749 4.84 -31.55 -33.09
CA VAL A 749 5.30 -32.72 -32.33
C VAL A 749 6.80 -32.69 -32.07
N ASP A 750 7.59 -32.05 -32.91
CA ASP A 750 9.04 -32.08 -32.79
C ASP A 750 9.58 -30.78 -32.18
N ASP A 751 9.05 -29.63 -32.58
CA ASP A 751 9.68 -28.33 -32.31
C ASP A 751 9.02 -27.54 -31.18
N VAL A 752 7.72 -27.73 -30.91
CA VAL A 752 7.03 -26.96 -29.85
C VAL A 752 7.47 -27.44 -28.45
N PRO A 753 8.04 -26.55 -27.62
CA PRO A 753 8.52 -26.92 -26.30
C PRO A 753 7.38 -27.05 -25.28
N LEU A 754 7.65 -27.81 -24.22
CA LEU A 754 6.75 -27.92 -23.07
C LEU A 754 6.95 -26.74 -22.12
N ALA A 755 5.89 -26.33 -21.42
CA ALA A 755 5.99 -25.30 -20.41
C ALA A 755 6.97 -25.70 -19.30
N LYS A 756 7.91 -24.81 -18.94
CA LYS A 756 8.87 -25.01 -17.84
C LYS A 756 8.12 -25.18 -16.52
N LYS A 757 8.51 -26.12 -15.64
CA LYS A 757 7.90 -26.24 -14.30
C LYS A 757 8.05 -24.90 -13.54
N ALA A 758 7.00 -24.46 -12.84
CA ALA A 758 7.10 -23.31 -11.95
C ALA A 758 8.22 -23.56 -10.93
N ALA A 759 9.09 -22.57 -10.72
CA ALA A 759 9.97 -22.57 -9.55
C ALA A 759 9.06 -22.54 -8.32
N LYS A 760 9.22 -23.52 -7.43
CA LYS A 760 8.44 -23.63 -6.20
C LYS A 760 8.82 -22.52 -5.21
#